data_AF-A0A1V6P4D4-F1
#
_entry.id   AF-A0A1V6P4D4-F1
#
_cell.length_a   1.000
_cell.length_b   1.000
_cell.length_c   1.000
_cell.angle_alpha   90.00
_cell.angle_beta   90.00
_cell.angle_gamma   90.00
#
_symmetry.space_group_name_H-M   'P 1'
#
loop_
_entity.id
_entity.type
_entity.pdbx_description
1 polymer ?
#
loop_
_entity_poly.entity_id
_entity_poly.type
_entity_poly.pdbx_seq_one_letter_code
_entity_poly.pdbx_strand_id
1 'polypeptide(L)'
;MSTDISTSESGSKCPVSGSGKAAAKPYLTDHVKDVFSTHEKKHHKPFYHVSHHHEDKVHDVHSELKTAGSKVEDGIHKAKKLLEEDKKLNPEMVREALAIYLTHSKDAQQRRIPAPSLKDHAVFRKQRPELHPADSTNPPRAVVAGEVVTPDTLQGASLLSYWRDDYDLNDSHYHWHMVYRGAGGNNKENIRTIDRQGEIFLYTHSQMVARYEVEGLCWNLPLVRAWNMYDDYLEYGYQPLPALQEFYGGYPPYTRWYRVHSPDMATVEGVTVGVSAMETWRDNIYAAIKQRTVKTAKFLKDENGDYVYENGQKVRIGQPGKLCLTGDNVMNYIGGLLDAQYKFFDPLPDGYEVDGEVYGLTLHNYGLGKMAEISYHKGDPENGDYGTPYGLMISNFGAIRDPCFFPWYKHMQEFRRLVANNYVQDIKEHGAAVRLTGLIIRPQDKKHPLRERGGVTSYMGAPAVDLLESKAKLDHEPYEWSVKVQRLAPSSHGKRKQKRAPDAQVVTLRFFIAPKELVDDYHHWIEMDKVTVTLPPGLNSIQVTRLDSASSVSRKMNNYSEVDADYGARTWCRCGWPRNLMLPAGRPEGMPFVAFCMATDDAVDGKVCSESHSFCGATKKDDSNNDDPDAGTTYPDPRGMGYPFNRAWYDLERPDKDTSQLSVEKIIRNNRDYPYLAVRDFNIYRQTRYHHPATEDPGPNNITWFGTIKGYFKDQDKACMQSEYGYNLQQYEDVAYHHHNIYYATSTGRMPLQMGQYTQHNPDPEHPLWTPKMCKKFKRWTLHGCPKGQEGVSDPDSSDSSDSEEDSELEETPASGN
;
A
#
# COMPACT_ATOMS: atom_id res chain seq x y z
N MET A 1 0.76 -44.78 62.17
CA MET A 1 -0.65 -45.03 61.87
C MET A 1 -1.15 -43.88 61.02
N SER A 2 -1.59 -44.20 59.79
CA SER A 2 -2.53 -43.52 58.87
C SER A 2 -2.48 -41.98 58.70
N THR A 3 -2.18 -41.49 57.48
CA THR A 3 -3.08 -40.96 56.41
C THR A 3 -2.99 -39.43 56.40
N ASP A 4 -2.91 -38.65 55.30
CA ASP A 4 -3.53 -38.76 53.98
C ASP A 4 -2.71 -38.11 52.84
N ILE A 5 -3.04 -38.56 51.63
CA ILE A 5 -2.56 -38.17 50.31
C ILE A 5 -3.46 -37.04 49.76
N SER A 6 -2.88 -36.04 49.09
CA SER A 6 -3.55 -35.40 47.94
C SER A 6 -2.53 -35.13 46.83
N THR A 7 -2.58 -35.97 45.80
CA THR A 7 -1.97 -35.81 44.49
C THR A 7 -2.49 -34.56 43.80
N SER A 8 -1.59 -33.69 43.32
CA SER A 8 -1.92 -32.71 42.28
C SER A 8 -1.15 -33.08 41.02
N GLU A 9 -1.91 -33.30 39.95
CA GLU A 9 -1.46 -33.65 38.61
C GLU A 9 -0.57 -32.55 38.04
N SER A 10 0.55 -32.95 37.45
CA SER A 10 1.43 -32.08 36.68
C SER A 10 0.72 -31.62 35.40
N GLY A 11 0.12 -30.44 35.44
CA GLY A 11 -0.33 -29.75 34.23
C GLY A 11 0.86 -29.49 33.29
N SER A 12 0.78 -29.99 32.07
CA SER A 12 1.73 -29.75 30.98
C SER A 12 1.80 -28.25 30.66
N LYS A 13 2.85 -27.57 31.12
CA LYS A 13 3.09 -26.15 30.85
C LYS A 13 3.60 -25.93 29.42
N CYS A 14 3.16 -24.82 28.81
CA CYS A 14 3.69 -24.37 27.52
C CYS A 14 5.20 -24.07 27.63
N PRO A 15 6.04 -24.53 26.68
CA PRO A 15 7.50 -24.47 26.79
C PRO A 15 8.14 -23.09 26.57
N VAL A 16 7.37 -22.07 26.17
CA VAL A 16 7.91 -20.74 25.84
C VAL A 16 8.30 -19.93 27.09
N SER A 17 8.04 -20.44 28.31
CA SER A 17 8.46 -19.75 29.54
C SER A 17 9.96 -19.86 29.88
N GLY A 18 10.81 -20.44 29.01
CA GLY A 18 12.24 -20.66 29.28
C GLY A 18 13.20 -20.04 28.26
N SER A 19 13.80 -18.90 28.64
CA SER A 19 15.07 -18.30 28.16
C SER A 19 15.35 -18.12 26.65
N GLY A 20 15.50 -16.86 26.21
CA GLY A 20 16.61 -16.48 25.33
C GLY A 20 16.34 -16.12 23.86
N LYS A 21 15.36 -15.24 23.57
CA LYS A 21 15.35 -14.17 22.55
C LYS A 21 13.91 -13.64 22.50
N ALA A 22 13.73 -12.36 22.81
CA ALA A 22 12.43 -11.78 23.11
C ALA A 22 11.48 -11.79 21.89
N ALA A 23 10.69 -12.86 21.74
CA ALA A 23 9.33 -12.70 21.25
C ALA A 23 8.65 -11.67 22.16
N ALA A 24 8.01 -10.66 21.58
CA ALA A 24 7.32 -9.63 22.35
C ALA A 24 6.33 -10.32 23.31
N LYS A 25 6.37 -9.97 24.60
CA LYS A 25 5.39 -10.48 25.58
C LYS A 25 3.98 -10.21 25.06
N PRO A 26 3.03 -11.15 25.14
CA PRO A 26 1.64 -10.99 24.65
C PRO A 26 0.98 -9.66 25.08
N TYR A 27 1.33 -9.19 26.28
CA TYR A 27 0.91 -7.93 26.89
C TYR A 27 1.13 -6.67 26.02
N LEU A 28 2.19 -6.64 25.21
CA LEU A 28 2.57 -5.42 24.48
C LEU A 28 1.68 -5.19 23.25
N THR A 29 1.36 -6.26 22.53
CA THR A 29 0.49 -6.21 21.35
C THR A 29 -0.94 -5.83 21.74
N ASP A 30 -1.39 -6.27 22.92
CA ASP A 30 -2.71 -5.91 23.43
C ASP A 30 -2.81 -4.43 23.81
N HIS A 31 -1.76 -3.85 24.41
CA HIS A 31 -1.73 -2.41 24.67
C HIS A 31 -1.75 -1.55 23.41
N VAL A 32 -1.07 -1.98 22.34
CA VAL A 32 -1.19 -1.31 21.04
C VAL A 32 -2.63 -1.42 20.52
N LYS A 33 -3.22 -2.62 20.56
CA LYS A 33 -4.62 -2.81 20.14
C LYS A 33 -5.61 -1.97 20.95
N ASP A 34 -5.38 -1.76 22.25
CA ASP A 34 -6.22 -0.91 23.10
C ASP A 34 -6.28 0.53 22.56
N VAL A 35 -5.11 1.12 22.27
CA VAL A 35 -5.02 2.48 21.73
C VAL A 35 -5.71 2.56 20.37
N PHE A 36 -5.43 1.60 19.47
CA PHE A 36 -5.98 1.59 18.12
C PHE A 36 -7.48 1.29 18.03
N SER A 37 -8.06 0.66 19.06
CA SER A 37 -9.49 0.40 19.17
C SER A 37 -10.28 1.44 19.97
N THR A 38 -9.61 2.47 20.50
CA THR A 38 -10.27 3.52 21.27
C THR A 38 -11.13 4.40 20.34
N HIS A 39 -12.45 4.43 20.60
CA HIS A 39 -13.41 5.22 19.84
C HIS A 39 -13.36 6.71 20.20
N GLU A 40 -13.53 7.55 19.17
CA GLU A 40 -13.85 8.96 19.37
C GLU A 40 -15.23 9.13 20.03
N LYS A 41 -15.35 10.13 20.90
CA LYS A 41 -16.56 10.45 21.66
C LYS A 41 -16.86 11.94 21.47
N LYS A 42 -18.12 12.32 21.60
CA LYS A 42 -18.62 13.70 21.38
C LYS A 42 -17.90 14.80 22.18
N HIS A 43 -17.23 14.48 23.28
CA HIS A 43 -16.54 15.44 24.14
C HIS A 43 -15.07 15.65 23.77
N HIS A 44 -14.50 14.82 22.89
CA HIS A 44 -13.16 15.03 22.37
C HIS A 44 -13.12 16.26 21.46
N LYS A 45 -11.97 16.95 21.42
CA LYS A 45 -11.74 18.01 20.44
C LYS A 45 -11.69 17.40 19.03
N PRO A 46 -12.27 18.04 18.01
CA PRO A 46 -12.14 17.59 16.63
C PRO A 46 -10.67 17.51 16.19
N PHE A 47 -10.36 16.53 15.36
CA PHE A 47 -9.05 16.35 14.76
C PHE A 47 -9.18 16.31 13.23
N TYR A 48 -8.21 16.93 12.55
CA TYR A 48 -8.22 17.11 11.09
C TYR A 48 -6.83 16.80 10.60
N HIS A 49 -6.66 15.71 9.83
CA HIS A 49 -5.32 15.24 9.44
C HIS A 49 -4.62 16.23 8.51
N VAL A 50 -5.40 16.94 7.68
CA VAL A 50 -4.88 17.92 6.71
C VAL A 50 -4.63 19.31 7.30
N SER A 51 -4.99 19.55 8.57
CA SER A 51 -4.71 20.81 9.24
C SER A 51 -3.26 20.82 9.69
N HIS A 52 -2.47 21.75 9.16
CA HIS A 52 -1.07 21.89 9.52
C HIS A 52 -0.84 22.18 11.02
N HIS A 53 -1.78 22.86 11.70
CA HIS A 53 -1.72 23.04 13.15
C HIS A 53 -1.98 21.74 13.93
N HIS A 54 -2.82 20.86 13.40
CA HIS A 54 -3.05 19.54 13.99
C HIS A 54 -1.91 18.57 13.70
N GLU A 55 -1.26 18.71 12.54
CA GLU A 55 -0.01 18.01 12.25
C GLU A 55 1.08 18.38 13.27
N ASP A 56 1.24 19.67 13.59
CA ASP A 56 2.16 20.16 14.63
C ASP A 56 1.84 19.53 16.01
N LYS A 57 0.57 19.44 16.39
CA LYS A 57 0.17 18.78 17.65
C LYS A 57 0.46 17.28 17.67
N VAL A 58 0.26 16.59 16.55
CA VAL A 58 0.67 15.17 16.44
C VAL A 58 2.19 15.04 16.60
N HIS A 59 2.96 16.00 16.08
CA HIS A 59 4.40 16.03 16.26
C HIS A 59 4.78 16.18 17.75
N ASP A 60 4.10 17.06 18.48
CA ASP A 60 4.31 17.22 19.92
C ASP A 60 4.02 15.93 20.68
N VAL A 61 2.87 15.29 20.40
CA VAL A 61 2.51 13.98 20.99
C VAL A 61 3.55 12.93 20.65
N HIS A 62 3.99 12.85 19.40
CA HIS A 62 5.03 11.92 18.97
C HIS A 62 6.36 12.17 19.72
N SER A 63 6.74 13.44 19.94
CA SER A 63 7.92 13.81 20.71
C SER A 63 7.80 13.35 22.17
N GLU A 64 6.62 13.47 22.78
CA GLU A 64 6.35 12.91 24.11
C GLU A 64 6.47 11.38 24.15
N LEU A 65 6.03 10.66 23.10
CA LEU A 65 6.18 9.19 23.02
C LEU A 65 7.66 8.80 22.92
N LYS A 66 8.44 9.54 22.13
CA LYS A 66 9.88 9.29 21.92
C LYS A 66 10.72 9.60 23.15
N THR A 67 10.36 10.63 23.91
CA THR A 67 11.08 11.06 25.11
C THR A 67 10.67 10.30 26.37
N ALA A 68 9.60 9.49 26.31
CA ALA A 68 9.13 8.68 27.43
C ALA A 68 10.14 7.61 27.90
N GLY A 69 11.00 7.11 27.02
CA GLY A 69 12.01 6.11 27.35
C GLY A 69 12.69 5.52 26.12
N SER A 70 13.65 4.61 26.35
CA SER A 70 14.45 4.00 25.29
C SER A 70 13.81 2.76 24.66
N LYS A 71 12.73 2.24 25.23
CA LYS A 71 12.04 1.05 24.73
C LYS A 71 10.65 1.39 24.20
N VAL A 72 10.17 0.59 23.26
CA VAL A 72 8.84 0.77 22.64
C VAL A 72 7.69 0.72 23.65
N GLU A 73 7.84 -0.04 24.75
CA GLU A 73 6.88 -0.10 25.85
C GLU A 73 6.62 1.27 26.48
N ASP A 74 7.67 2.09 26.62
CA ASP A 74 7.58 3.39 27.28
C ASP A 74 6.70 4.35 26.46
N GLY A 75 6.89 4.36 25.15
CA GLY A 75 6.06 5.10 24.20
C GLY A 75 4.60 4.61 24.19
N ILE A 76 4.37 3.30 24.19
CA ILE A 76 3.02 2.72 24.20
C ILE A 76 2.29 3.07 25.52
N HIS A 77 2.97 2.96 26.66
CA HIS A 77 2.40 3.34 27.95
C HIS A 77 2.10 4.84 28.02
N LYS A 78 2.99 5.69 27.49
CA LYS A 78 2.77 7.14 27.41
C LYS A 78 1.54 7.46 26.55
N ALA A 79 1.34 6.77 25.42
CA ALA A 79 0.16 6.95 24.58
C ALA A 79 -1.14 6.63 25.34
N LYS A 80 -1.18 5.51 26.08
CA LYS A 80 -2.34 5.16 26.94
C LYS A 80 -2.58 6.21 28.02
N LYS A 81 -1.50 6.63 28.70
CA LYS A 81 -1.55 7.64 29.75
C LYS A 81 -2.11 8.97 29.24
N LEU A 82 -1.74 9.41 28.04
CA LEU A 82 -2.28 10.63 27.44
C LEU A 82 -3.80 10.55 27.22
N LEU A 83 -4.32 9.41 26.76
CA LEU A 83 -5.77 9.19 26.62
C LEU A 83 -6.49 9.10 27.96
N GLU A 84 -5.80 8.68 29.02
CA GLU A 84 -6.35 8.62 30.37
C GLU A 84 -6.38 9.99 31.05
N GLU A 85 -5.32 10.80 30.90
CA GLU A 85 -5.13 12.10 31.57
C GLU A 85 -5.90 13.23 30.88
N ASP A 86 -5.81 13.36 29.55
CA ASP A 86 -6.55 14.38 28.80
C ASP A 86 -7.81 13.79 28.18
N LYS A 87 -8.91 13.87 28.94
CA LYS A 87 -10.23 13.43 28.47
C LYS A 87 -10.74 14.21 27.25
N LYS A 88 -10.12 15.32 26.85
CA LYS A 88 -10.50 16.09 25.65
C LYS A 88 -9.60 15.78 24.45
N LEU A 89 -8.50 15.06 24.63
CA LEU A 89 -7.59 14.67 23.56
C LEU A 89 -8.30 13.71 22.59
N ASN A 90 -8.12 13.93 21.29
CA ASN A 90 -8.72 13.07 20.28
C ASN A 90 -7.92 11.75 20.17
N PRO A 91 -8.58 10.57 20.30
CA PRO A 91 -7.90 9.29 20.14
C PRO A 91 -7.27 9.09 18.76
N GLU A 92 -7.81 9.68 17.69
CA GLU A 92 -7.20 9.63 16.35
C GLU A 92 -5.82 10.30 16.33
N MET A 93 -5.67 11.44 17.02
CA MET A 93 -4.38 12.14 17.13
C MET A 93 -3.32 11.26 17.80
N VAL A 94 -3.69 10.55 18.86
CA VAL A 94 -2.79 9.61 19.56
C VAL A 94 -2.51 8.37 18.72
N ARG A 95 -3.52 7.84 18.02
CA ARG A 95 -3.35 6.69 17.09
C ARG A 95 -2.37 7.03 15.98
N GLU A 96 -2.49 8.20 15.37
CA GLU A 96 -1.57 8.67 14.35
C GLU A 96 -0.15 8.85 14.91
N ALA A 97 0.00 9.56 16.04
CA ALA A 97 1.30 9.75 16.68
C ALA A 97 1.98 8.41 17.04
N LEU A 98 1.21 7.45 17.57
CA LEU A 98 1.70 6.12 17.91
C LEU A 98 2.02 5.28 16.67
N ALA A 99 1.22 5.37 15.60
CA ALA A 99 1.52 4.69 14.33
C ALA A 99 2.84 5.17 13.73
N ILE A 100 3.07 6.49 13.75
CA ILE A 100 4.32 7.11 13.31
C ILE A 100 5.48 6.63 14.20
N TYR A 101 5.32 6.71 15.53
CA TYR A 101 6.33 6.25 16.49
C TYR A 101 6.72 4.78 16.25
N LEU A 102 5.73 3.89 16.12
CA LEU A 102 5.98 2.46 15.88
C LEU A 102 6.67 2.23 14.54
N THR A 103 6.32 2.99 13.49
CA THR A 103 6.89 2.85 12.14
C THR A 103 8.38 3.22 12.10
N HIS A 104 8.78 4.26 12.85
CA HIS A 104 10.14 4.82 12.81
C HIS A 104 11.03 4.47 14.01
N SER A 105 10.49 3.79 15.03
CA SER A 105 11.27 3.35 16.19
C SER A 105 12.18 2.16 15.85
N LYS A 106 13.50 2.31 16.07
CA LYS A 106 14.47 1.23 15.90
C LYS A 106 14.13 0.00 16.76
N ASP A 107 13.69 0.20 18.01
CA ASP A 107 13.31 -0.92 18.90
C ASP A 107 12.08 -1.65 18.36
N ALA A 108 11.06 -0.90 17.88
CA ALA A 108 9.87 -1.49 17.28
C ALA A 108 10.22 -2.28 16.00
N GLN A 109 11.10 -1.73 15.16
CA GLN A 109 11.61 -2.36 13.93
C GLN A 109 12.34 -3.68 14.22
N GLN A 110 13.33 -3.65 15.11
CA GLN A 110 14.14 -4.82 15.49
C GLN A 110 13.28 -5.92 16.10
N ARG A 111 12.27 -5.54 16.91
CA ARG A 111 11.37 -6.47 17.61
C ARG A 111 10.11 -6.82 16.82
N ARG A 112 9.96 -6.28 15.61
CA ARG A 112 8.84 -6.53 14.70
C ARG A 112 7.46 -6.23 15.31
N ILE A 113 7.34 -5.06 15.92
CA ILE A 113 6.07 -4.55 16.47
C ILE A 113 5.51 -3.51 15.50
N PRO A 114 4.70 -3.92 14.50
CA PRO A 114 4.19 -2.99 13.49
C PRO A 114 3.09 -2.09 14.08
N ALA A 115 2.93 -0.90 13.51
CA ALA A 115 1.70 -0.14 13.65
C ALA A 115 0.52 -1.01 13.15
N PRO A 116 -0.63 -1.13 13.83
CA PRO A 116 -1.75 -1.96 13.36
C PRO A 116 -2.29 -1.56 11.97
N SER A 117 -2.76 -2.54 11.20
CA SER A 117 -3.46 -2.30 9.91
C SER A 117 -4.88 -1.79 10.14
N LEU A 118 -5.50 -1.18 9.14
CA LEU A 118 -6.84 -0.58 9.24
C LEU A 118 -7.90 -1.52 9.85
N LYS A 119 -7.87 -2.83 9.56
CA LYS A 119 -8.81 -3.81 10.15
C LYS A 119 -8.77 -3.87 11.69
N ASP A 120 -7.71 -3.39 12.32
CA ASP A 120 -7.54 -3.32 13.77
C ASP A 120 -7.98 -1.99 14.38
N HIS A 121 -8.34 -1.01 13.57
CA HIS A 121 -8.81 0.30 14.04
C HIS A 121 -10.27 0.23 14.47
N ALA A 122 -10.66 1.14 15.36
CA ALA A 122 -12.00 1.22 15.93
C ALA A 122 -13.13 1.18 14.89
N VAL A 123 -12.97 1.89 13.75
CA VAL A 123 -13.98 1.96 12.67
C VAL A 123 -14.24 0.59 12.04
N PHE A 124 -13.19 -0.15 11.68
CA PHE A 124 -13.32 -1.48 11.07
C PHE A 124 -13.71 -2.56 12.08
N ARG A 125 -13.22 -2.47 13.32
CA ARG A 125 -13.61 -3.41 14.39
C ARG A 125 -15.11 -3.37 14.66
N LYS A 126 -15.73 -2.19 14.58
CA LYS A 126 -17.17 -2.01 14.74
C LYS A 126 -18.00 -2.74 13.67
N GLN A 127 -17.43 -3.01 12.50
CA GLN A 127 -18.11 -3.69 11.40
C GLN A 127 -18.06 -5.22 11.51
N ARG A 128 -17.22 -5.74 12.40
CA ARG A 128 -17.12 -7.18 12.62
C ARG A 128 -18.45 -7.69 13.19
N PRO A 129 -19.02 -8.78 12.66
CA PRO A 129 -20.25 -9.33 13.20
C PRO A 129 -20.12 -9.58 14.71
N GLU A 130 -20.99 -8.98 15.53
CA GLU A 130 -21.14 -9.41 16.91
C GLU A 130 -21.67 -10.85 16.88
N LEU A 131 -20.86 -11.81 17.35
CA LEU A 131 -21.32 -13.17 17.63
C LEU A 131 -22.24 -13.11 18.85
N HIS A 132 -23.45 -12.62 18.66
CA HIS A 132 -24.51 -12.84 19.65
C HIS A 132 -24.80 -14.35 19.69
N PRO A 133 -24.86 -14.98 20.87
CA PRO A 133 -25.52 -16.27 20.99
C PRO A 133 -26.90 -16.11 20.33
N ALA A 134 -27.25 -17.01 19.42
CA ALA A 134 -28.51 -16.95 18.70
C ALA A 134 -29.69 -16.98 19.69
N ASP A 135 -30.14 -15.81 20.13
CA ASP A 135 -31.40 -15.70 20.84
C ASP A 135 -32.50 -15.79 19.78
N SER A 136 -33.16 -16.95 19.74
CA SER A 136 -34.17 -17.34 18.74
C SER A 136 -35.36 -16.37 18.63
N THR A 137 -35.42 -15.35 19.47
CA THR A 137 -36.53 -14.39 19.59
C THR A 137 -36.27 -13.04 18.91
N ASN A 138 -35.01 -12.70 18.60
CA ASN A 138 -34.65 -11.47 17.89
C ASN A 138 -33.37 -11.69 17.07
N PRO A 139 -33.46 -12.03 15.76
CA PRO A 139 -32.27 -12.05 14.93
C PRO A 139 -31.65 -10.64 14.93
N PRO A 140 -30.32 -10.49 15.11
CA PRO A 140 -29.68 -9.19 15.00
C PRO A 140 -30.03 -8.58 13.64
N ARG A 141 -30.46 -7.31 13.62
CA ARG A 141 -30.67 -6.57 12.37
C ARG A 141 -29.36 -6.63 11.60
N ALA A 142 -29.33 -7.36 10.49
CA ALA A 142 -28.19 -7.36 9.60
C ALA A 142 -27.99 -5.92 9.13
N VAL A 143 -26.93 -5.26 9.61
CA VAL A 143 -26.53 -3.97 9.05
C VAL A 143 -26.11 -4.28 7.61
N VAL A 144 -26.84 -3.74 6.65
CA VAL A 144 -26.48 -3.81 5.24
C VAL A 144 -25.25 -2.90 5.06
N ALA A 145 -24.06 -3.43 5.33
CA ALA A 145 -22.81 -2.69 5.24
C ALA A 145 -22.34 -2.47 3.79
N GLY A 146 -23.00 -3.12 2.81
CA GLY A 146 -22.71 -2.96 1.38
C GLY A 146 -23.26 -1.65 0.80
N GLU A 147 -22.63 -1.20 -0.28
CA GLU A 147 -23.10 -0.06 -1.08
C GLU A 147 -24.53 -0.28 -1.61
N VAL A 148 -25.32 0.80 -1.67
CA VAL A 148 -26.64 0.77 -2.31
C VAL A 148 -26.46 0.82 -3.83
N VAL A 149 -26.72 -0.29 -4.50
CA VAL A 149 -26.55 -0.45 -5.95
C VAL A 149 -27.90 -0.39 -6.67
N THR A 150 -28.17 0.74 -7.34
CA THR A 150 -29.38 1.00 -8.12
C THR A 150 -29.04 1.75 -9.41
N PRO A 151 -29.92 1.79 -10.42
CA PRO A 151 -29.69 2.62 -11.62
C PRO A 151 -29.43 4.11 -11.31
N ASP A 152 -29.99 4.62 -10.22
CA ASP A 152 -29.83 6.01 -9.79
C ASP A 152 -28.44 6.26 -9.16
N THR A 153 -27.89 5.26 -8.47
CA THR A 153 -26.58 5.35 -7.80
C THR A 153 -25.42 4.86 -8.67
N LEU A 154 -25.69 4.12 -9.75
CA LEU A 154 -24.70 3.58 -10.70
C LEU A 154 -24.31 4.58 -11.81
N GLN A 155 -23.96 5.81 -11.42
CA GLN A 155 -23.57 6.88 -12.34
C GLN A 155 -22.07 7.20 -12.24
N GLY A 156 -21.46 7.57 -13.37
CA GLY A 156 -20.08 8.08 -13.43
C GLY A 156 -19.04 7.23 -12.68
N ALA A 157 -18.32 7.87 -11.77
CA ALA A 157 -17.26 7.22 -10.99
C ALA A 157 -17.76 6.11 -10.06
N SER A 158 -19.05 6.04 -9.72
CA SER A 158 -19.57 5.01 -8.81
C SER A 158 -19.21 3.59 -9.27
N LEU A 159 -19.13 3.30 -10.57
CA LEU A 159 -18.75 1.98 -11.10
C LEU A 159 -17.38 1.50 -10.60
N LEU A 160 -16.48 2.42 -10.25
CA LEU A 160 -15.14 2.13 -9.73
C LEU A 160 -15.07 2.09 -8.20
N SER A 161 -16.22 2.00 -7.49
CA SER A 161 -16.22 1.92 -6.03
C SER A 161 -15.44 0.71 -5.52
N TYR A 162 -15.53 -0.47 -6.17
CA TYR A 162 -14.72 -1.63 -5.78
C TYR A 162 -13.21 -1.37 -5.76
N TRP A 163 -12.72 -0.47 -6.62
CA TRP A 163 -11.32 -0.11 -6.68
C TRP A 163 -10.98 0.93 -5.62
N ARG A 164 -11.82 1.96 -5.45
CA ARG A 164 -11.63 3.02 -4.45
C ARG A 164 -11.84 2.55 -3.02
N ASP A 165 -12.75 1.62 -2.80
CA ASP A 165 -13.10 1.02 -1.52
C ASP A 165 -12.29 -0.24 -1.20
N ASP A 166 -11.40 -0.67 -2.10
CA ASP A 166 -10.50 -1.80 -1.85
C ASP A 166 -9.75 -1.60 -0.53
N TYR A 167 -9.85 -2.60 0.35
CA TYR A 167 -9.29 -2.51 1.69
C TYR A 167 -7.76 -2.31 1.65
N ASP A 168 -7.07 -3.07 0.79
CA ASP A 168 -5.61 -3.11 0.74
C ASP A 168 -5.04 -1.82 0.14
N LEU A 169 -5.78 -1.17 -0.77
CA LEU A 169 -5.46 0.15 -1.30
C LEU A 169 -5.57 1.23 -0.22
N ASN A 170 -6.68 1.24 0.52
CA ASN A 170 -6.89 2.20 1.60
C ASN A 170 -5.86 2.00 2.73
N ASP A 171 -5.56 0.75 3.11
CA ASP A 171 -4.54 0.46 4.13
C ASP A 171 -3.13 0.81 3.64
N SER A 172 -2.83 0.57 2.35
CA SER A 172 -1.55 0.97 1.75
C SER A 172 -1.37 2.49 1.77
N HIS A 173 -2.38 3.25 1.36
CA HIS A 173 -2.32 4.72 1.37
C HIS A 173 -2.26 5.29 2.79
N TYR A 174 -3.06 4.75 3.71
CA TYR A 174 -2.99 5.11 5.13
C TYR A 174 -1.58 4.89 5.68
N HIS A 175 -0.99 3.71 5.44
CA HIS A 175 0.36 3.41 5.91
C HIS A 175 1.44 4.24 5.21
N TRP A 176 1.26 4.55 3.92
CA TRP A 176 2.14 5.45 3.18
C TRP A 176 2.22 6.81 3.88
N HIS A 177 1.09 7.36 4.34
CA HIS A 177 1.07 8.62 5.10
C HIS A 177 1.66 8.54 6.52
N MET A 178 1.87 7.34 7.07
CA MET A 178 2.61 7.14 8.34
C MET A 178 4.12 7.06 8.09
N VAL A 179 4.53 6.56 6.93
CA VAL A 179 5.93 6.48 6.49
C VAL A 179 6.41 7.83 5.95
N TYR A 180 5.52 8.52 5.21
CA TYR A 180 5.66 9.82 4.57
C TYR A 180 4.65 10.78 5.15
N ARG A 181 5.09 11.84 5.82
CA ARG A 181 4.16 12.88 6.25
C ARG A 181 4.40 14.14 5.45
N GLY A 182 3.32 14.84 5.09
CA GLY A 182 3.41 16.27 4.81
C GLY A 182 4.16 16.92 5.97
N ALA A 183 5.14 17.77 5.66
CA ALA A 183 6.07 18.29 6.67
C ALA A 183 5.37 19.30 7.59
N GLY A 184 4.56 18.83 8.54
CA GLY A 184 4.09 19.62 9.68
C GLY A 184 5.02 19.48 10.89
N GLY A 185 5.36 20.59 11.55
CA GLY A 185 6.10 20.61 12.82
C GLY A 185 7.26 21.60 12.92
N ASN A 186 7.86 21.69 14.10
CA ASN A 186 9.12 22.42 14.33
C ASN A 186 10.28 21.70 13.61
N ASN A 187 10.99 22.46 12.80
CA ASN A 187 11.91 21.93 11.81
C ASN A 187 13.30 21.56 12.31
N LYS A 188 13.61 21.90 13.56
CA LYS A 188 14.86 21.47 14.19
C LYS A 188 14.86 19.95 14.44
N GLU A 189 13.69 19.31 14.45
CA GLU A 189 13.50 17.90 14.81
C GLU A 189 12.46 17.19 13.93
N ASN A 190 12.43 17.42 12.60
CA ASN A 190 11.51 16.69 11.71
C ASN A 190 11.51 15.17 12.03
N ILE A 191 10.31 14.59 12.16
CA ILE A 191 10.14 13.17 12.54
C ILE A 191 11.00 12.28 11.65
N ARG A 192 11.05 12.61 10.35
CA ARG A 192 11.93 12.03 9.34
C ARG A 192 12.00 12.95 8.11
N THR A 193 13.19 13.28 7.63
CA THR A 193 13.39 13.85 6.28
C THR A 193 13.78 12.73 5.34
N ILE A 194 13.08 12.62 4.21
CA ILE A 194 13.32 11.57 3.22
C ILE A 194 13.88 12.22 1.96
N ASP A 195 14.96 11.64 1.42
CA ASP A 195 15.49 12.10 0.14
C ASP A 195 14.40 12.05 -0.94
N ARG A 196 14.30 13.12 -1.71
CA ARG A 196 13.33 13.27 -2.81
C ARG A 196 11.85 13.13 -2.40
N GLN A 197 11.48 13.55 -1.18
CA GLN A 197 10.09 13.48 -0.68
C GLN A 197 9.04 14.14 -1.60
N GLY A 198 9.35 15.31 -2.17
CA GLY A 198 8.42 15.96 -3.10
C GLY A 198 8.24 15.16 -4.39
N GLU A 199 9.30 14.50 -4.85
CA GLU A 199 9.22 13.67 -6.05
C GLU A 199 8.43 12.38 -5.81
N ILE A 200 8.59 11.72 -4.65
CA ILE A 200 7.79 10.54 -4.33
C ILE A 200 6.32 10.87 -4.12
N PHE A 201 6.00 12.05 -3.56
CA PHE A 201 4.62 12.56 -3.49
C PHE A 201 4.00 12.66 -4.89
N LEU A 202 4.66 13.37 -5.81
CA LEU A 202 4.17 13.52 -7.19
C LEU A 202 4.14 12.19 -7.94
N TYR A 203 5.12 11.33 -7.74
CA TYR A 203 5.20 10.03 -8.40
C TYR A 203 4.06 9.10 -7.97
N THR A 204 3.88 8.93 -6.66
CA THR A 204 2.91 8.00 -6.07
C THR A 204 1.48 8.37 -6.51
N HIS A 205 1.09 9.63 -6.32
CA HIS A 205 -0.26 10.08 -6.67
C HIS A 205 -0.49 10.10 -8.19
N SER A 206 0.53 10.43 -8.99
CA SER A 206 0.43 10.32 -10.45
C SER A 206 0.29 8.86 -10.91
N GLN A 207 0.92 7.89 -10.24
CA GLN A 207 0.73 6.46 -10.56
C GLN A 207 -0.65 5.98 -10.13
N MET A 208 -1.19 6.48 -9.01
CA MET A 208 -2.58 6.21 -8.59
C MET A 208 -3.58 6.72 -9.63
N VAL A 209 -3.41 7.95 -10.12
CA VAL A 209 -4.26 8.55 -11.15
C VAL A 209 -4.17 7.75 -12.45
N ALA A 210 -2.96 7.42 -12.91
CA ALA A 210 -2.76 6.61 -14.11
C ALA A 210 -3.50 5.26 -14.01
N ARG A 211 -3.34 4.55 -12.88
CA ARG A 211 -4.00 3.27 -12.64
C ARG A 211 -5.52 3.42 -12.56
N TYR A 212 -6.04 4.46 -11.93
CA TYR A 212 -7.47 4.72 -11.81
C TYR A 212 -8.13 5.10 -13.15
N GLU A 213 -7.48 5.92 -13.97
CA GLU A 213 -7.98 6.25 -15.31
C GLU A 213 -7.97 5.04 -16.23
N VAL A 214 -6.90 4.24 -16.20
CA VAL A 214 -6.84 2.96 -16.92
C VAL A 214 -7.94 2.02 -16.43
N GLU A 215 -8.22 1.98 -15.12
CA GLU A 215 -9.34 1.21 -14.58
C GLU A 215 -10.68 1.72 -15.11
N GLY A 216 -10.88 3.04 -15.19
CA GLY A 216 -12.05 3.63 -15.83
C GLY A 216 -12.22 3.19 -17.29
N LEU A 217 -11.14 3.18 -18.07
CA LEU A 217 -11.13 2.72 -19.46
C LEU A 217 -11.48 1.23 -19.62
N CYS A 218 -11.19 0.41 -18.59
CA CYS A 218 -11.64 -0.98 -18.54
C CYS A 218 -13.18 -1.09 -18.49
N TRP A 219 -13.87 -0.04 -18.07
CA TRP A 219 -15.33 0.07 -18.00
C TRP A 219 -15.92 1.10 -18.97
N ASN A 220 -15.14 1.54 -19.96
CA ASN A 220 -15.53 2.57 -20.93
C ASN A 220 -15.95 3.90 -20.29
N LEU A 221 -15.40 4.24 -19.13
CA LEU A 221 -15.57 5.55 -18.53
C LEU A 221 -14.66 6.58 -19.19
N PRO A 222 -15.05 7.86 -19.23
CA PRO A 222 -14.16 8.92 -19.68
C PRO A 222 -12.95 9.06 -18.74
N LEU A 223 -11.86 9.60 -19.27
CA LEU A 223 -10.72 10.03 -18.46
C LEU A 223 -11.15 11.06 -17.42
N VAL A 224 -10.42 11.10 -16.30
CA VAL A 224 -10.74 11.98 -15.18
C VAL A 224 -10.51 13.43 -15.58
N ARG A 225 -11.53 14.26 -15.41
CA ARG A 225 -11.42 15.70 -15.54
C ARG A 225 -10.62 16.26 -14.37
N ALA A 226 -9.49 16.90 -14.66
CA ALA A 226 -8.62 17.53 -13.66
C ALA A 226 -9.29 18.75 -13.02
N TRP A 227 -9.10 18.94 -11.72
CA TRP A 227 -9.57 20.11 -10.97
C TRP A 227 -8.67 21.35 -11.20
N ASN A 228 -8.40 21.69 -12.46
CA ASN A 228 -7.52 22.82 -12.81
C ASN A 228 -8.20 24.18 -12.59
N MET A 229 -9.51 24.23 -12.81
CA MET A 229 -10.36 25.39 -12.60
C MET A 229 -11.03 25.24 -11.22
N TYR A 230 -10.68 26.10 -10.26
CA TYR A 230 -11.15 25.97 -8.87
C TYR A 230 -12.61 26.41 -8.66
N ASP A 231 -13.31 26.71 -9.75
CA ASP A 231 -14.73 27.02 -9.81
C ASP A 231 -15.54 25.99 -10.58
N ASP A 232 -14.89 24.87 -10.90
CA ASP A 232 -15.55 23.71 -11.47
C ASP A 232 -16.49 23.04 -10.44
N TYR A 233 -17.20 22.01 -10.90
CA TYR A 233 -18.20 21.28 -10.15
C TYR A 233 -18.06 19.77 -10.31
N LEU A 234 -18.48 19.03 -9.28
CA LEU A 234 -18.50 17.57 -9.23
C LEU A 234 -19.85 17.04 -9.72
N GLU A 235 -19.89 16.49 -10.94
CA GLU A 235 -21.12 16.11 -11.64
C GLU A 235 -22.00 15.08 -10.90
N TYR A 236 -21.41 14.01 -10.34
CA TYR A 236 -22.16 12.82 -9.93
C TYR A 236 -22.50 12.74 -8.44
N GLY A 237 -21.97 13.65 -7.61
CA GLY A 237 -22.07 13.55 -6.15
C GLY A 237 -21.32 12.35 -5.57
N TYR A 238 -21.36 12.23 -4.24
CA TYR A 238 -20.78 11.10 -3.51
C TYR A 238 -21.63 10.78 -2.28
N GLN A 239 -21.85 9.49 -2.04
CA GLN A 239 -22.46 8.99 -0.81
C GLN A 239 -21.53 7.94 -0.19
N PRO A 240 -21.14 8.10 1.08
CA PRO A 240 -20.38 7.08 1.81
C PRO A 240 -21.17 5.78 1.91
N LEU A 241 -20.44 4.67 2.05
CA LEU A 241 -21.04 3.38 2.41
C LEU A 241 -21.92 3.55 3.66
N PRO A 242 -23.07 2.85 3.76
CA PRO A 242 -23.97 3.00 4.91
C PRO A 242 -23.25 2.86 6.27
N ALA A 243 -22.30 1.93 6.36
CA ALA A 243 -21.47 1.70 7.55
C ALA A 243 -20.51 2.87 7.90
N LEU A 244 -20.27 3.79 6.96
CA LEU A 244 -19.34 4.92 7.09
C LEU A 244 -20.03 6.27 7.28
N GLN A 245 -21.35 6.36 7.07
CA GLN A 245 -22.12 7.61 7.16
C GLN A 245 -22.10 8.24 8.55
N GLU A 246 -21.82 7.47 9.60
CA GLU A 246 -21.65 8.00 10.96
C GLU A 246 -20.31 8.73 11.19
N PHE A 247 -19.32 8.51 10.32
CA PHE A 247 -17.98 9.08 10.45
C PHE A 247 -17.76 10.30 9.57
N TYR A 248 -18.34 10.31 8.37
CA TYR A 248 -18.21 11.42 7.43
C TYR A 248 -19.38 11.50 6.46
N GLY A 249 -19.62 12.71 5.93
CA GLY A 249 -20.69 13.01 4.98
C GLY A 249 -20.28 12.84 3.53
N GLY A 250 -21.29 12.81 2.65
CA GLY A 250 -21.14 12.94 1.20
C GLY A 250 -21.51 14.34 0.71
N TYR A 251 -21.71 14.47 -0.60
CA TYR A 251 -22.17 15.71 -1.23
C TYR A 251 -23.07 15.41 -2.43
N PRO A 252 -24.06 16.28 -2.73
CA PRO A 252 -24.95 16.09 -3.87
C PRO A 252 -24.23 16.33 -5.22
N PRO A 253 -24.85 15.92 -6.34
CA PRO A 253 -24.44 16.31 -7.69
C PRO A 253 -24.28 17.83 -7.87
N TYR A 254 -23.37 18.22 -8.76
CA TYR A 254 -23.03 19.61 -9.13
C TYR A 254 -22.49 20.47 -7.98
N THR A 255 -21.92 19.85 -6.95
CA THR A 255 -21.27 20.54 -5.84
C THR A 255 -19.95 21.20 -6.29
N ARG A 256 -19.64 22.38 -5.74
CA ARG A 256 -18.45 23.19 -6.06
C ARG A 256 -17.82 23.75 -4.79
N TRP A 257 -16.56 24.15 -4.86
CA TRP A 257 -15.90 24.82 -3.75
C TRP A 257 -16.59 26.14 -3.40
N TYR A 258 -16.70 26.41 -2.09
CA TYR A 258 -17.07 27.73 -1.60
C TYR A 258 -15.96 28.72 -1.91
N ARG A 259 -16.27 29.83 -2.59
CA ARG A 259 -15.26 30.81 -3.01
C ARG A 259 -14.49 31.42 -1.84
N VAL A 260 -15.18 31.67 -0.73
CA VAL A 260 -14.58 32.19 0.51
C VAL A 260 -14.52 31.07 1.54
N HIS A 261 -15.67 30.64 2.05
CA HIS A 261 -15.82 29.63 3.10
C HIS A 261 -17.30 29.23 3.20
N SER A 262 -17.58 28.03 3.70
CA SER A 262 -18.94 27.56 3.96
C SER A 262 -19.59 28.37 5.09
N PRO A 263 -20.79 28.95 4.90
CA PRO A 263 -21.43 29.79 5.92
C PRO A 263 -21.83 29.01 7.18
N ASP A 264 -22.02 27.69 7.06
CA ASP A 264 -22.47 26.82 8.14
C ASP A 264 -21.33 26.14 8.90
N MET A 265 -20.11 26.20 8.36
CA MET A 265 -18.92 25.58 8.93
C MET A 265 -18.19 26.56 9.84
N ALA A 266 -17.70 26.11 11.00
CA ALA A 266 -16.79 26.92 11.80
C ALA A 266 -15.43 27.05 11.08
N THR A 267 -14.78 28.21 11.19
CA THR A 267 -13.41 28.37 10.66
C THR A 267 -12.47 27.40 11.37
N VAL A 268 -11.75 26.61 10.57
CA VAL A 268 -10.70 25.73 11.08
C VAL A 268 -9.36 26.28 10.64
N GLU A 269 -8.53 26.59 11.65
CA GLU A 269 -7.18 27.08 11.42
C GLU A 269 -6.37 26.08 10.60
N GLY A 270 -5.71 26.59 9.56
CA GLY A 270 -4.93 25.77 8.64
C GLY A 270 -5.69 24.85 7.71
N VAL A 271 -7.02 24.99 7.62
CA VAL A 271 -7.87 24.29 6.64
C VAL A 271 -8.70 25.29 5.84
N THR A 272 -9.33 26.24 6.51
CA THR A 272 -10.18 27.26 5.85
C THR A 272 -9.32 28.27 5.11
N VAL A 273 -9.44 28.30 3.78
CA VAL A 273 -8.79 29.29 2.91
C VAL A 273 -9.73 29.71 1.77
N GLY A 274 -9.63 30.98 1.35
CA GLY A 274 -10.33 31.49 0.19
C GLY A 274 -9.70 31.02 -1.12
N VAL A 275 -10.53 30.69 -2.11
CA VAL A 275 -10.10 30.13 -3.40
C VAL A 275 -9.14 31.08 -4.15
N SER A 276 -9.33 32.39 -4.03
CA SER A 276 -8.46 33.39 -4.70
C SER A 276 -6.99 33.33 -4.25
N ALA A 277 -6.74 33.02 -2.97
CA ALA A 277 -5.37 32.84 -2.48
C ALA A 277 -4.74 31.60 -3.12
N MET A 278 -5.49 30.50 -3.19
CA MET A 278 -5.03 29.26 -3.81
C MET A 278 -4.79 29.40 -5.32
N GLU A 279 -5.64 30.15 -6.04
CA GLU A 279 -5.43 30.47 -7.46
C GLU A 279 -4.12 31.24 -7.67
N THR A 280 -3.83 32.21 -6.79
CA THR A 280 -2.57 32.97 -6.81
C THR A 280 -1.36 32.05 -6.60
N TRP A 281 -1.43 31.13 -5.62
CA TRP A 281 -0.36 30.16 -5.36
C TRP A 281 -0.15 29.19 -6.53
N ARG A 282 -1.24 28.64 -7.08
CA ARG A 282 -1.23 27.78 -8.28
C ARG A 282 -0.50 28.48 -9.43
N ASP A 283 -0.89 29.71 -9.73
CA ASP A 283 -0.34 30.48 -10.85
C ASP A 283 1.14 30.84 -10.62
N ASN A 284 1.53 31.12 -9.38
CA ASN A 284 2.92 31.33 -9.00
C ASN A 284 3.79 30.07 -9.17
N ILE A 285 3.27 28.88 -8.81
CA ILE A 285 3.97 27.61 -9.02
C ILE A 285 4.10 27.32 -10.53
N TYR A 286 3.05 27.55 -11.33
CA TYR A 286 3.13 27.44 -12.79
C TYR A 286 4.18 28.38 -13.38
N ALA A 287 4.25 29.62 -12.90
CA ALA A 287 5.25 30.58 -13.33
C ALA A 287 6.67 30.11 -12.95
N ALA A 288 6.86 29.57 -11.74
CA ALA A 288 8.16 29.06 -11.27
C ALA A 288 8.69 27.92 -12.17
N ILE A 289 7.82 26.97 -12.54
CA ILE A 289 8.17 25.85 -13.44
C ILE A 289 8.65 26.39 -14.79
N LYS A 290 7.88 27.29 -15.40
CA LYS A 290 8.18 27.88 -16.73
C LYS A 290 9.43 28.76 -16.72
N GLN A 291 9.61 29.56 -15.66
CA GLN A 291 10.77 30.44 -15.48
C GLN A 291 12.02 29.70 -15.02
N ARG A 292 11.89 28.40 -14.68
CA ARG A 292 12.93 27.56 -14.12
C ARG A 292 13.58 28.12 -12.85
N THR A 293 12.82 28.87 -12.07
CA THR A 293 13.30 29.45 -10.80
C THR A 293 12.21 29.49 -9.75
N VAL A 294 12.57 29.23 -8.50
CA VAL A 294 11.73 29.43 -7.31
C VAL A 294 12.22 30.66 -6.57
N LYS A 295 11.30 31.54 -6.15
CA LYS A 295 11.62 32.75 -5.39
C LYS A 295 12.01 32.38 -3.96
N THR A 296 13.08 32.99 -3.48
CA THR A 296 13.59 32.79 -2.11
C THR A 296 13.71 34.13 -1.39
N ALA A 297 13.65 34.10 -0.07
CA ALA A 297 13.78 35.28 0.77
C ALA A 297 14.56 34.94 2.04
N LYS A 298 15.12 35.96 2.69
CA LYS A 298 15.58 35.85 4.07
C LYS A 298 14.54 36.45 4.98
N PHE A 299 14.33 35.84 6.14
CA PHE A 299 13.35 36.30 7.11
C PHE A 299 14.05 36.72 8.41
N LEU A 300 13.54 37.79 9.02
CA LEU A 300 13.98 38.21 10.34
C LEU A 300 13.58 37.15 11.37
N LYS A 301 14.54 36.76 12.21
CA LYS A 301 14.31 35.86 13.34
C LYS A 301 14.68 36.58 14.64
N ASP A 302 13.96 36.29 15.71
CA ASP A 302 14.24 36.82 17.05
C ASP A 302 15.43 36.10 17.72
N GLU A 303 15.70 36.43 18.99
CA GLU A 303 16.79 35.85 19.78
C GLU A 303 16.63 34.34 20.06
N ASN A 304 15.40 33.81 19.97
CA ASN A 304 15.10 32.39 20.14
C ASN A 304 15.17 31.64 18.79
N GLY A 305 15.31 32.37 17.68
CA GLY A 305 15.34 31.85 16.32
C GLY A 305 13.94 31.69 15.70
N ASP A 306 12.91 32.26 16.31
CA ASP A 306 11.55 32.26 15.80
C ASP A 306 11.34 33.39 14.78
N TYR A 307 10.48 33.18 13.79
CA TYR A 307 10.22 34.20 12.77
C TYR A 307 9.52 35.42 13.38
N VAL A 308 9.99 36.61 13.03
CA VAL A 308 9.30 37.87 13.38
C VAL A 308 8.21 38.13 12.35
N TYR A 309 6.99 38.41 12.84
CA TYR A 309 5.83 38.72 12.01
C TYR A 309 5.43 40.19 12.16
N GLU A 310 5.05 40.82 11.04
CA GLU A 310 4.44 42.14 10.99
C GLU A 310 3.18 42.06 10.12
N ASN A 311 2.04 42.53 10.62
CA ASN A 311 0.72 42.38 9.96
C ASN A 311 0.38 40.94 9.53
N GLY A 312 0.84 39.94 10.29
CA GLY A 312 0.59 38.53 10.01
C GLY A 312 1.50 37.90 8.93
N GLN A 313 2.48 38.64 8.40
CA GLN A 313 3.44 38.13 7.42
C GLN A 313 4.85 38.11 8.00
N LYS A 314 5.66 37.12 7.58
CA LYS A 314 7.08 37.07 7.97
C LYS A 314 7.82 38.30 7.44
N VAL A 315 8.58 38.97 8.32
CA VAL A 315 9.37 40.15 7.95
C VAL A 315 10.54 39.72 7.07
N ARG A 316 10.55 40.17 5.80
CA ARG A 316 11.65 39.91 4.85
C ARG A 316 12.82 40.85 5.11
N ILE A 317 14.04 40.33 5.06
CA ILE A 317 15.28 41.10 5.17
C ILE A 317 16.16 40.91 3.93
N GLY A 318 16.81 41.98 3.48
CA GLY A 318 17.64 41.96 2.28
C GLY A 318 16.85 41.85 0.97
N GLN A 319 17.55 41.52 -0.12
CA GLN A 319 16.94 41.39 -1.45
C GLN A 319 16.38 39.96 -1.66
N PRO A 320 15.30 39.81 -2.45
CA PRO A 320 14.82 38.48 -2.84
C PRO A 320 15.86 37.70 -3.64
N GLY A 321 15.99 36.42 -3.34
CA GLY A 321 16.84 35.47 -4.05
C GLY A 321 16.07 34.60 -5.05
N LYS A 322 16.80 33.70 -5.72
CA LYS A 322 16.24 32.71 -6.64
C LYS A 322 16.97 31.38 -6.50
N LEU A 323 16.20 30.29 -6.46
CA LEU A 323 16.69 28.92 -6.58
C LEU A 323 16.47 28.45 -8.03
N CYS A 324 17.51 27.98 -8.70
CA CYS A 324 17.41 27.45 -10.06
C CYS A 324 16.87 26.01 -10.06
N LEU A 325 15.84 25.77 -10.88
CA LEU A 325 15.29 24.44 -11.13
C LEU A 325 16.07 23.79 -12.27
N THR A 326 16.50 22.55 -12.05
CA THR A 326 17.21 21.69 -13.00
C THR A 326 16.40 20.45 -13.26
N GLY A 327 16.76 19.68 -14.29
CA GLY A 327 16.10 18.41 -14.57
C GLY A 327 16.09 17.46 -13.35
N ASP A 328 17.15 17.47 -12.55
CA ASP A 328 17.34 16.52 -11.44
C ASP A 328 16.58 16.93 -10.18
N ASN A 329 16.48 18.23 -9.90
CA ASN A 329 15.88 18.73 -8.65
C ASN A 329 14.41 19.12 -8.81
N VAL A 330 13.93 19.39 -10.03
CA VAL A 330 12.66 20.09 -10.25
C VAL A 330 11.46 19.32 -9.70
N MET A 331 11.40 18.00 -9.88
CA MET A 331 10.28 17.20 -9.38
C MET A 331 10.21 17.24 -7.85
N ASN A 332 11.37 17.18 -7.17
CA ASN A 332 11.41 17.24 -5.72
C ASN A 332 11.00 18.63 -5.21
N TYR A 333 11.52 19.71 -5.81
CA TYR A 333 11.16 21.06 -5.39
C TYR A 333 9.68 21.37 -5.63
N ILE A 334 9.16 21.08 -6.82
CA ILE A 334 7.75 21.34 -7.14
C ILE A 334 6.81 20.47 -6.29
N GLY A 335 7.12 19.19 -6.09
CA GLY A 335 6.33 18.36 -5.19
C GLY A 335 6.35 18.86 -3.75
N GLY A 336 7.50 19.35 -3.27
CA GLY A 336 7.61 19.99 -1.96
C GLY A 336 6.79 21.28 -1.85
N LEU A 337 6.73 22.12 -2.91
CA LEU A 337 5.89 23.34 -2.90
C LEU A 337 4.39 23.01 -2.80
N LEU A 338 4.00 21.86 -3.35
CA LEU A 338 2.61 21.42 -3.36
C LEU A 338 2.20 20.83 -2.01
N ASP A 339 3.00 19.93 -1.45
CA ASP A 339 2.61 19.08 -0.31
C ASP A 339 3.19 19.52 1.04
N ALA A 340 4.41 20.05 1.07
CA ALA A 340 5.16 20.22 2.30
C ALA A 340 5.15 21.68 2.80
N GLN A 341 5.13 21.86 4.13
CA GLN A 341 5.61 23.14 4.67
C GLN A 341 7.09 23.25 4.27
N TYR A 342 7.49 24.39 3.69
CA TYR A 342 8.82 24.77 3.14
C TYR A 342 10.07 24.35 3.93
N LYS A 343 9.82 23.98 5.16
CA LYS A 343 10.64 23.28 6.12
C LYS A 343 11.28 21.97 5.61
N PHE A 344 10.72 21.32 4.60
CA PHE A 344 11.31 20.13 3.95
C PHE A 344 12.57 20.44 3.11
N PHE A 345 12.74 21.66 2.60
CA PHE A 345 13.79 21.97 1.64
C PHE A 345 15.18 22.01 2.28
N ASP A 346 16.19 21.62 1.49
CA ASP A 346 17.59 21.77 1.88
C ASP A 346 17.89 23.22 2.29
N PRO A 347 18.67 23.46 3.36
CA PRO A 347 19.08 24.80 3.73
C PRO A 347 19.77 25.50 2.55
N LEU A 348 19.23 26.65 2.13
CA LEU A 348 19.84 27.43 1.06
C LEU A 348 20.99 28.30 1.61
N PRO A 349 21.99 28.65 0.78
CA PRO A 349 23.11 29.49 1.19
C PRO A 349 22.67 30.82 1.80
N ASP A 350 23.52 31.39 2.65
CA ASP A 350 23.36 32.72 3.26
C ASP A 350 22.05 32.93 4.05
N GLY A 351 21.39 31.85 4.48
CA GLY A 351 20.13 31.92 5.23
C GLY A 351 18.91 32.26 4.37
N TYR A 352 18.98 32.06 3.05
CA TYR A 352 17.79 32.09 2.21
C TYR A 352 16.90 30.87 2.48
N GLU A 353 15.60 31.06 2.31
CA GLU A 353 14.59 30.02 2.39
C GLU A 353 13.61 30.23 1.23
N VAL A 354 12.85 29.18 0.85
CA VAL A 354 11.77 29.35 -0.14
C VAL A 354 10.73 30.33 0.41
N ASP A 355 10.28 31.27 -0.43
CA ASP A 355 9.33 32.30 -0.02
C ASP A 355 7.90 31.75 0.05
N GLY A 356 7.54 31.20 1.21
CA GLY A 356 6.24 30.56 1.41
C GLY A 356 5.02 31.47 1.31
N GLU A 357 5.20 32.80 1.39
CA GLU A 357 4.10 33.76 1.17
C GLU A 357 3.73 33.82 -0.32
N VAL A 358 4.68 33.58 -1.22
CA VAL A 358 4.44 33.59 -2.67
C VAL A 358 3.67 32.35 -3.10
N TYR A 359 4.00 31.20 -2.51
CA TYR A 359 3.54 29.89 -2.98
C TYR A 359 2.50 29.24 -2.05
N GLY A 360 2.24 29.82 -0.87
CA GLY A 360 1.28 29.33 0.14
C GLY A 360 1.80 28.13 0.93
N LEU A 361 1.43 27.94 2.20
CA LEU A 361 2.04 26.87 3.02
C LEU A 361 1.97 25.46 2.43
N THR A 362 0.86 25.09 1.78
CA THR A 362 0.68 23.79 1.08
C THR A 362 -0.55 23.88 0.19
N LEU A 363 -0.38 23.91 -1.14
CA LEU A 363 -1.52 23.97 -2.05
C LEU A 363 -2.36 22.69 -1.99
N HIS A 364 -1.70 21.55 -1.85
CA HIS A 364 -2.29 20.22 -1.76
C HIS A 364 -3.26 20.11 -0.58
N ASN A 365 -2.79 20.36 0.65
CA ASN A 365 -3.60 20.14 1.85
C ASN A 365 -4.75 21.14 1.97
N TYR A 366 -4.54 22.40 1.54
CA TYR A 366 -5.64 23.36 1.46
C TYR A 366 -6.73 22.90 0.48
N GLY A 367 -6.36 22.31 -0.66
CA GLY A 367 -7.33 21.73 -1.59
C GLY A 367 -8.09 20.53 -1.02
N LEU A 368 -7.42 19.66 -0.25
CA LEU A 368 -8.10 18.60 0.49
C LEU A 368 -9.10 19.19 1.51
N GLY A 369 -8.72 20.28 2.19
CA GLY A 369 -9.59 21.05 3.07
C GLY A 369 -10.84 21.58 2.37
N LYS A 370 -10.70 22.17 1.17
CA LYS A 370 -11.83 22.63 0.34
C LYS A 370 -12.71 21.46 -0.12
N MET A 371 -12.12 20.33 -0.48
CA MET A 371 -12.89 19.12 -0.84
C MET A 371 -13.63 18.52 0.37
N ALA A 372 -13.09 18.63 1.58
CA ALA A 372 -13.81 18.19 2.78
C ALA A 372 -14.93 19.16 3.17
N GLU A 373 -14.71 20.46 3.00
CA GLU A 373 -15.68 21.52 3.29
C GLU A 373 -16.98 21.37 2.48
N ILE A 374 -16.89 20.93 1.23
CA ILE A 374 -18.09 20.76 0.39
C ILE A 374 -19.02 19.63 0.85
N SER A 375 -18.53 18.74 1.70
CA SER A 375 -19.31 17.65 2.30
C SER A 375 -19.80 17.99 3.72
N TYR A 376 -19.59 19.23 4.16
CA TYR A 376 -20.04 19.70 5.47
C TYR A 376 -21.57 19.65 5.54
N HIS A 377 -22.11 18.99 6.56
CA HIS A 377 -23.55 18.95 6.80
C HIS A 377 -23.85 19.29 8.26
N LYS A 378 -24.45 20.47 8.46
CA LYS A 378 -24.96 20.87 9.77
C LYS A 378 -26.24 20.08 10.04
N GLY A 379 -26.12 19.08 10.91
CA GLY A 379 -27.26 18.25 11.27
C GLY A 379 -28.41 19.03 11.90
N ASP A 380 -29.59 18.42 11.90
CA ASP A 380 -30.76 18.82 12.64
C ASP A 380 -31.10 17.80 13.76
N PRO A 381 -30.58 17.98 14.99
CA PRO A 381 -30.77 17.03 16.08
C PRO A 381 -32.23 16.86 16.48
N GLU A 382 -33.09 17.84 16.23
CA GLU A 382 -34.53 17.77 16.56
C GLU A 382 -35.24 16.74 15.67
N ASN A 383 -34.73 16.51 14.46
CA ASN A 383 -35.21 15.51 13.51
C ASN A 383 -34.37 14.22 13.51
N GLY A 384 -33.49 14.04 14.49
CA GLY A 384 -32.61 12.87 14.62
C GLY A 384 -31.41 12.87 13.67
N ASP A 385 -31.15 13.99 12.98
CA ASP A 385 -29.97 14.18 12.15
C ASP A 385 -28.87 14.85 12.97
N TYR A 386 -27.84 14.08 13.33
CA TYR A 386 -26.74 14.59 14.16
C TYR A 386 -25.66 15.32 13.35
N GLY A 387 -25.81 15.37 12.02
CA GLY A 387 -24.88 16.04 11.12
C GLY A 387 -23.57 15.28 10.97
N THR A 388 -22.76 15.72 10.00
CA THR A 388 -21.39 15.24 9.82
C THR A 388 -20.48 16.44 9.74
N PRO A 389 -19.51 16.57 10.68
CA PRO A 389 -18.75 17.80 10.78
C PRO A 389 -17.87 18.04 9.55
N TYR A 390 -17.43 17.02 8.79
CA TYR A 390 -16.65 17.16 7.56
C TYR A 390 -16.81 15.95 6.62
N GLY A 391 -16.40 16.12 5.36
CA GLY A 391 -16.20 15.02 4.40
C GLY A 391 -14.93 14.22 4.62
N LEU A 392 -14.78 13.14 3.86
CA LEU A 392 -13.68 12.18 4.02
C LEU A 392 -12.29 12.77 3.78
N MET A 393 -12.21 13.82 2.95
CA MET A 393 -10.94 14.39 2.48
C MET A 393 -10.08 15.06 3.57
N ILE A 394 -10.61 15.29 4.77
CA ILE A 394 -9.81 15.70 5.94
C ILE A 394 -9.07 14.54 6.62
N SER A 395 -9.30 13.29 6.20
CA SER A 395 -8.77 12.10 6.86
C SER A 395 -7.93 11.21 5.95
N ASN A 396 -6.80 10.76 6.50
CA ASN A 396 -5.94 9.75 5.86
C ASN A 396 -6.56 8.33 5.93
N PHE A 397 -7.66 8.15 6.66
CA PHE A 397 -8.35 6.87 6.86
C PHE A 397 -8.98 6.30 5.56
N GLY A 398 -9.39 7.17 4.63
CA GLY A 398 -10.11 6.69 3.45
C GLY A 398 -10.27 7.68 2.32
N ALA A 399 -9.50 8.77 2.24
CA ALA A 399 -9.63 9.81 1.20
C ALA A 399 -9.83 9.25 -0.23
N ILE A 400 -9.20 8.13 -0.56
CA ILE A 400 -9.31 7.45 -1.86
C ILE A 400 -10.74 7.04 -2.22
N ARG A 401 -11.59 6.74 -1.23
CA ARG A 401 -12.97 6.28 -1.42
C ARG A 401 -13.83 7.33 -2.11
N ASP A 402 -13.57 8.60 -1.80
CA ASP A 402 -14.28 9.74 -2.36
C ASP A 402 -13.85 10.00 -3.82
N PRO A 403 -14.78 9.98 -4.80
CA PRO A 403 -14.46 10.30 -6.19
C PRO A 403 -13.76 11.64 -6.40
N CYS A 404 -13.95 12.65 -5.54
CA CYS A 404 -13.30 13.97 -5.70
C CYS A 404 -11.79 13.94 -5.47
N PHE A 405 -11.27 12.87 -4.84
CA PHE A 405 -9.85 12.57 -4.76
C PHE A 405 -9.22 12.67 -6.16
N PHE A 406 -9.73 11.91 -7.12
CA PHE A 406 -9.07 11.75 -8.42
C PHE A 406 -8.99 13.04 -9.26
N PRO A 407 -10.03 13.88 -9.37
CA PRO A 407 -9.92 15.22 -9.98
C PRO A 407 -8.83 16.08 -9.34
N TRP A 408 -8.71 16.06 -8.01
CA TRP A 408 -7.69 16.83 -7.29
C TRP A 408 -6.28 16.28 -7.53
N TYR A 409 -6.07 14.97 -7.46
CA TYR A 409 -4.76 14.38 -7.73
C TYR A 409 -4.40 14.37 -9.22
N LYS A 410 -5.38 14.39 -10.12
CA LYS A 410 -5.17 14.70 -11.55
C LYS A 410 -4.66 16.13 -11.70
N HIS A 411 -5.20 17.10 -10.96
CA HIS A 411 -4.64 18.45 -10.92
C HIS A 411 -3.19 18.48 -10.37
N MET A 412 -2.86 17.72 -9.32
CA MET A 412 -1.47 17.55 -8.86
C MET A 412 -0.58 16.93 -9.95
N GLN A 413 -1.10 15.95 -10.69
CA GLN A 413 -0.41 15.35 -11.83
C GLN A 413 -0.17 16.38 -12.95
N GLU A 414 -1.04 17.36 -13.18
CA GLU A 414 -0.81 18.40 -14.20
C GLU A 414 0.43 19.25 -13.91
N PHE A 415 0.79 19.49 -12.64
CA PHE A 415 2.08 20.10 -12.30
C PHE A 415 3.24 19.19 -12.71
N ARG A 416 3.12 17.88 -12.47
CA ARG A 416 4.12 16.89 -12.91
C ARG A 416 4.25 16.86 -14.43
N ARG A 417 3.14 16.91 -15.17
CA ARG A 417 3.12 16.98 -16.64
C ARG A 417 3.78 18.25 -17.15
N LEU A 418 3.49 19.38 -16.51
CA LEU A 418 4.11 20.65 -16.85
C LEU A 418 5.63 20.60 -16.63
N VAL A 419 6.09 20.02 -15.52
CA VAL A 419 7.52 19.78 -15.28
C VAL A 419 8.10 18.84 -16.35
N ALA A 420 7.46 17.72 -16.63
CA ALA A 420 7.92 16.73 -17.61
C ALA A 420 8.17 17.36 -18.99
N ASN A 421 7.30 18.26 -19.44
CA ASN A 421 7.40 18.92 -20.74
C ASN A 421 8.42 20.08 -20.76
N ASN A 422 8.68 20.73 -19.63
CA ASN A 422 9.62 21.85 -19.56
C ASN A 422 11.07 21.40 -19.30
N TYR A 423 11.28 20.18 -18.80
CA TYR A 423 12.58 19.64 -18.40
C TYR A 423 12.80 18.29 -19.09
N VAL A 424 12.94 18.34 -20.42
CA VAL A 424 13.11 17.14 -21.25
C VAL A 424 14.39 16.37 -20.91
N GLN A 425 14.38 15.07 -21.18
CA GLN A 425 15.50 14.15 -20.96
C GLN A 425 15.86 13.37 -22.23
N ASP A 426 17.10 12.91 -22.37
CA ASP A 426 17.49 12.00 -23.45
C ASP A 426 17.31 10.54 -23.00
N ILE A 427 16.46 9.79 -23.70
CA ILE A 427 16.25 8.36 -23.43
C ILE A 427 17.51 7.53 -23.69
N LYS A 428 18.47 8.05 -24.47
CA LYS A 428 19.74 7.37 -24.78
C LYS A 428 20.79 7.51 -23.68
N GLU A 429 20.69 8.55 -22.85
CA GLU A 429 21.74 8.95 -21.90
C GLU A 429 22.15 7.82 -20.94
N HIS A 430 21.17 7.02 -20.50
CA HIS A 430 21.40 5.94 -19.53
C HIS A 430 21.07 4.56 -20.10
N GLY A 431 20.87 4.43 -21.41
CA GLY A 431 20.60 3.14 -22.05
C GLY A 431 21.80 2.20 -21.88
N ALA A 432 21.57 1.00 -21.32
CA ALA A 432 22.63 0.04 -21.12
C ALA A 432 23.17 -0.51 -22.46
N ALA A 433 24.45 -0.90 -22.49
CA ALA A 433 25.07 -1.54 -23.65
C ALA A 433 24.64 -3.03 -23.81
N VAL A 434 23.33 -3.26 -23.87
CA VAL A 434 22.69 -4.56 -24.04
C VAL A 434 21.58 -4.49 -25.08
N ARG A 435 21.20 -5.65 -25.61
CA ARG A 435 20.02 -5.87 -26.42
C ARG A 435 18.98 -6.61 -25.61
N LEU A 436 17.76 -6.05 -25.56
CA LEU A 436 16.60 -6.74 -25.01
C LEU A 436 15.79 -7.40 -26.12
N THR A 437 15.40 -8.66 -25.91
CA THR A 437 14.57 -9.43 -26.85
C THR A 437 13.59 -10.34 -26.09
N GLY A 438 12.51 -10.76 -26.76
CA GLY A 438 11.59 -11.76 -26.21
C GLY A 438 10.85 -11.30 -24.94
N LEU A 439 10.56 -10.00 -24.80
CA LEU A 439 9.71 -9.52 -23.70
C LEU A 439 8.34 -10.19 -23.79
N ILE A 440 7.89 -10.77 -22.68
CA ILE A 440 6.57 -11.39 -22.56
C ILE A 440 6.06 -11.22 -21.13
N ILE A 441 4.75 -11.03 -21.01
CA ILE A 441 3.98 -11.17 -19.78
C ILE A 441 2.97 -12.30 -20.00
N ARG A 442 2.85 -13.23 -19.05
CA ARG A 442 2.02 -14.44 -19.20
C ARG A 442 1.64 -15.02 -17.83
N PRO A 443 0.63 -15.91 -17.76
CA PRO A 443 0.26 -16.60 -16.53
C PRO A 443 1.39 -17.52 -16.07
N GLN A 444 1.57 -17.69 -14.75
CA GLN A 444 2.57 -18.60 -14.18
C GLN A 444 2.20 -20.07 -14.39
N ASP A 445 0.91 -20.41 -14.31
CA ASP A 445 0.44 -21.77 -14.59
C ASP A 445 0.77 -22.15 -16.04
N LYS A 446 1.59 -23.20 -16.17
CA LYS A 446 2.03 -23.74 -17.46
C LYS A 446 0.88 -24.29 -18.29
N LYS A 447 -0.22 -24.69 -17.66
CA LYS A 447 -1.42 -25.24 -18.31
C LYS A 447 -2.44 -24.16 -18.68
N HIS A 448 -2.22 -22.91 -18.27
CA HIS A 448 -3.19 -21.84 -18.52
C HIS A 448 -3.33 -21.57 -20.03
N PRO A 449 -4.55 -21.51 -20.59
CA PRO A 449 -4.77 -21.36 -22.04
C PRO A 449 -4.12 -20.11 -22.66
N LEU A 450 -4.01 -19.03 -21.89
CA LEU A 450 -3.39 -17.77 -22.34
C LEU A 450 -1.85 -17.80 -22.37
N ARG A 451 -1.19 -18.82 -21.82
CA ARG A 451 0.28 -18.84 -21.74
C ARG A 451 0.93 -18.86 -23.13
N GLU A 452 0.34 -19.57 -24.08
CA GLU A 452 0.78 -19.61 -25.48
C GLU A 452 0.11 -18.54 -26.34
N ARG A 453 -1.20 -18.29 -26.11
CA ARG A 453 -2.00 -17.32 -26.89
C ARG A 453 -1.62 -15.87 -26.62
N GLY A 454 -0.99 -15.59 -25.49
CA GLY A 454 -0.60 -14.26 -25.04
C GLY A 454 -1.72 -13.57 -24.25
N GLY A 455 -1.34 -12.98 -23.11
CA GLY A 455 -2.23 -12.24 -22.23
C GLY A 455 -2.23 -12.77 -20.80
N VAL A 456 -2.96 -12.07 -19.94
CA VAL A 456 -3.13 -12.36 -18.51
C VAL A 456 -4.60 -12.21 -18.10
N THR A 457 -4.96 -12.76 -16.95
CA THR A 457 -6.35 -12.81 -16.47
C THR A 457 -6.47 -12.03 -15.16
N SER A 458 -7.41 -11.10 -15.12
CA SER A 458 -7.93 -10.50 -13.89
C SER A 458 -9.31 -11.10 -13.58
N TYR A 459 -9.76 -11.01 -12.33
CA TYR A 459 -11.09 -11.45 -11.96
C TYR A 459 -11.71 -10.60 -10.85
N MET A 460 -13.03 -10.43 -10.94
CA MET A 460 -13.86 -9.77 -9.95
C MET A 460 -14.45 -10.82 -9.00
N GLY A 461 -14.00 -10.86 -7.75
CA GLY A 461 -14.54 -11.67 -6.67
C GLY A 461 -15.56 -10.93 -5.80
N ALA A 462 -16.10 -11.61 -4.79
CA ALA A 462 -16.99 -11.00 -3.80
C ALA A 462 -16.22 -10.02 -2.89
N PRO A 463 -16.80 -8.84 -2.55
CA PRO A 463 -16.17 -7.90 -1.63
C PRO A 463 -16.26 -8.38 -0.17
N ALA A 464 -15.26 -8.05 0.64
CA ALA A 464 -15.32 -8.20 2.10
C ALA A 464 -16.05 -7.00 2.72
N VAL A 465 -17.37 -7.13 2.87
CA VAL A 465 -18.25 -6.06 3.35
C VAL A 465 -17.94 -5.67 4.81
N ASP A 466 -17.52 -6.62 5.64
CA ASP A 466 -17.03 -6.40 7.00
C ASP A 466 -15.70 -5.61 7.04
N LEU A 467 -15.00 -5.55 5.91
CA LEU A 467 -13.82 -4.72 5.69
C LEU A 467 -14.12 -3.50 4.82
N LEU A 468 -15.39 -3.09 4.75
CA LEU A 468 -15.83 -1.88 4.07
C LEU A 468 -15.45 -1.85 2.58
N GLU A 469 -15.38 -3.01 1.94
CA GLU A 469 -15.27 -3.11 0.48
C GLU A 469 -16.68 -3.03 -0.15
N SER A 470 -16.76 -2.53 -1.37
CA SER A 470 -18.02 -2.37 -2.12
C SER A 470 -17.93 -3.03 -3.49
N LYS A 471 -19.07 -3.47 -4.03
CA LYS A 471 -19.26 -4.12 -5.35
C LYS A 471 -18.46 -5.42 -5.61
N ALA A 472 -17.14 -5.41 -5.50
CA ALA A 472 -16.28 -6.54 -5.82
C ALA A 472 -14.92 -6.46 -5.11
N LYS A 473 -14.18 -7.57 -5.12
CA LYS A 473 -12.74 -7.60 -4.87
C LYS A 473 -12.04 -7.91 -6.18
N LEU A 474 -11.34 -6.93 -6.78
CA LEU A 474 -10.50 -7.20 -7.93
C LEU A 474 -9.28 -8.01 -7.49
N ASP A 475 -8.90 -9.01 -8.27
CA ASP A 475 -7.65 -9.75 -8.13
C ASP A 475 -7.23 -10.30 -9.50
N HIS A 476 -6.14 -11.06 -9.58
CA HIS A 476 -5.65 -11.63 -10.82
C HIS A 476 -5.05 -13.02 -10.66
N GLU A 477 -4.99 -13.75 -11.78
CA GLU A 477 -4.20 -14.97 -11.82
C GLU A 477 -2.71 -14.64 -11.70
N PRO A 478 -1.90 -15.44 -10.97
CA PRO A 478 -0.48 -15.17 -10.85
C PRO A 478 0.18 -15.07 -12.24
N TYR A 479 0.90 -13.97 -12.46
CA TYR A 479 1.59 -13.72 -13.73
C TYR A 479 3.10 -13.63 -13.54
N GLU A 480 3.83 -13.89 -14.62
CA GLU A 480 5.27 -13.66 -14.71
C GLU A 480 5.56 -12.77 -15.93
N TRP A 481 6.61 -11.96 -15.83
CA TRP A 481 7.20 -11.31 -16.99
C TRP A 481 8.62 -11.82 -17.20
N SER A 482 9.05 -11.89 -18.46
CA SER A 482 10.40 -12.32 -18.78
C SER A 482 10.96 -11.60 -20.00
N VAL A 483 12.27 -11.43 -20.03
CA VAL A 483 13.01 -10.79 -21.12
C VAL A 483 14.40 -11.40 -21.23
N LYS A 484 14.90 -11.54 -22.45
CA LYS A 484 16.28 -11.93 -22.71
C LYS A 484 17.17 -10.70 -22.77
N VAL A 485 18.21 -10.69 -21.95
CA VAL A 485 19.24 -9.64 -21.93
C VAL A 485 20.50 -10.18 -22.61
N GLN A 486 20.97 -9.53 -23.67
CA GLN A 486 22.16 -9.93 -24.41
C GLN A 486 23.18 -8.80 -24.47
N ARG A 487 24.47 -9.07 -24.24
CA ARG A 487 25.52 -8.06 -24.37
C ARG A 487 25.62 -7.56 -25.81
N LEU A 488 25.80 -6.25 -26.00
CA LEU A 488 26.20 -5.73 -27.31
C LEU A 488 27.71 -5.94 -27.48
N ALA A 489 28.13 -6.34 -28.69
CA ALA A 489 29.56 -6.43 -29.00
C ALA A 489 30.20 -5.03 -28.94
N PRO A 490 31.44 -4.89 -28.43
CA PRO A 490 32.16 -3.63 -28.52
C PRO A 490 32.20 -3.16 -29.99
N SER A 491 31.88 -1.89 -30.24
CA SER A 491 31.95 -1.33 -31.59
C SER A 491 33.34 -1.57 -32.19
N SER A 492 33.41 -2.15 -33.39
CA SER A 492 34.61 -2.63 -34.07
C SER A 492 35.61 -1.54 -34.52
N HIS A 493 35.56 -0.33 -33.94
CA HIS A 493 36.50 0.76 -34.19
C HIS A 493 37.71 0.67 -33.24
N GLY A 494 38.47 -0.42 -33.39
CA GLY A 494 39.71 -0.64 -32.65
C GLY A 494 40.10 -2.11 -32.68
N LYS A 495 40.89 -2.51 -33.67
CA LYS A 495 41.47 -3.86 -33.75
C LYS A 495 42.47 -4.07 -32.61
N ARG A 496 41.99 -4.33 -31.40
CA ARG A 496 42.79 -4.91 -30.32
C ARG A 496 42.05 -6.15 -29.84
N LYS A 497 42.61 -7.33 -30.13
CA LYS A 497 42.12 -8.62 -29.63
C LYS A 497 41.96 -8.53 -28.11
N GLN A 498 40.74 -8.41 -27.61
CA GLN A 498 40.47 -8.56 -26.18
C GLN A 498 40.73 -10.02 -25.80
N LYS A 499 41.86 -10.26 -25.11
CA LYS A 499 42.26 -11.58 -24.59
C LYS A 499 41.58 -11.94 -23.26
N ARG A 500 40.74 -11.07 -22.71
CA ARG A 500 40.08 -11.24 -21.40
C ARG A 500 38.57 -11.33 -21.60
N ALA A 501 37.93 -12.26 -20.90
CA ALA A 501 36.47 -12.32 -20.84
C ALA A 501 35.92 -10.97 -20.35
N PRO A 502 34.82 -10.46 -20.92
CA PRO A 502 34.24 -9.19 -20.48
C PRO A 502 33.86 -9.28 -19.00
N ASP A 503 34.11 -8.21 -18.25
CA ASP A 503 33.79 -8.14 -16.83
C ASP A 503 32.27 -8.25 -16.60
N ALA A 504 31.86 -8.51 -15.36
CA ALA A 504 30.45 -8.54 -14.98
C ALA A 504 29.78 -7.23 -15.38
N GLN A 505 28.64 -7.29 -16.07
CA GLN A 505 27.88 -6.10 -16.47
C GLN A 505 26.61 -6.06 -15.63
N VAL A 506 26.41 -4.97 -14.92
CA VAL A 506 25.23 -4.72 -14.08
C VAL A 506 24.30 -3.79 -14.85
N VAL A 507 23.01 -4.12 -14.89
CA VAL A 507 21.98 -3.30 -15.51
C VAL A 507 20.73 -3.30 -14.64
N THR A 508 19.93 -2.24 -14.67
CA THR A 508 18.57 -2.27 -14.11
C THR A 508 17.56 -2.48 -15.22
N LEU A 509 16.67 -3.45 -15.07
CA LEU A 509 15.49 -3.62 -15.91
C LEU A 509 14.33 -2.86 -15.31
N ARG A 510 13.67 -2.02 -16.12
CA ARG A 510 12.55 -1.17 -15.74
C ARG A 510 11.33 -1.57 -16.56
N PHE A 511 10.31 -2.13 -15.92
CA PHE A 511 9.17 -2.77 -16.58
C PHE A 511 7.89 -1.96 -16.35
N PHE A 512 7.20 -1.61 -17.43
CA PHE A 512 5.97 -0.80 -17.43
C PHE A 512 4.91 -1.42 -18.36
N ILE A 513 3.65 -1.06 -18.12
CA ILE A 513 2.53 -1.33 -19.03
C ILE A 513 1.72 -0.06 -19.30
N ALA A 514 1.08 0.04 -20.45
CA ALA A 514 0.10 1.08 -20.78
C ALA A 514 -1.04 0.49 -21.61
N PRO A 515 -2.29 0.99 -21.51
CA PRO A 515 -3.32 0.60 -22.45
C PRO A 515 -2.93 1.07 -23.85
N LYS A 516 -3.24 0.27 -24.87
CA LYS A 516 -2.80 0.52 -26.25
C LYS A 516 -3.18 1.92 -26.76
N GLU A 517 -4.32 2.45 -26.33
CA GLU A 517 -4.83 3.76 -26.73
C GLU A 517 -4.13 4.95 -26.07
N LEU A 518 -3.37 4.74 -24.98
CA LEU A 518 -2.64 5.81 -24.27
C LEU A 518 -1.11 5.64 -24.29
N VAL A 519 -0.58 4.83 -25.21
CA VAL A 519 0.87 4.53 -25.32
C VAL A 519 1.71 5.80 -25.52
N ASP A 520 1.16 6.79 -26.22
CA ASP A 520 1.84 8.06 -26.50
C ASP A 520 1.74 9.09 -25.35
N ASP A 521 1.06 8.77 -24.25
CA ASP A 521 1.06 9.59 -23.04
C ASP A 521 2.02 9.02 -21.98
N TYR A 522 3.09 9.76 -21.72
CA TYR A 522 4.10 9.43 -20.70
C TYR A 522 3.50 9.06 -19.34
N HIS A 523 2.46 9.77 -18.89
CA HIS A 523 1.96 9.62 -17.52
C HIS A 523 0.90 8.54 -17.36
N HIS A 524 0.54 7.81 -18.44
CA HIS A 524 -0.30 6.62 -18.38
C HIS A 524 0.50 5.30 -18.42
N TRP A 525 1.83 5.39 -18.49
CA TRP A 525 2.69 4.23 -18.26
C TRP A 525 2.73 3.88 -16.77
N ILE A 526 2.25 2.69 -16.46
CA ILE A 526 2.15 2.14 -15.12
C ILE A 526 3.44 1.37 -14.80
N GLU A 527 4.16 1.76 -13.75
CA GLU A 527 5.34 1.02 -13.29
C GLU A 527 4.90 -0.32 -12.71
N MET A 528 5.49 -1.40 -13.19
CA MET A 528 5.13 -2.78 -12.81
C MET A 528 6.26 -3.51 -12.10
N ASP A 529 7.52 -3.24 -12.41
CA ASP A 529 8.67 -3.82 -11.73
C ASP A 529 9.96 -3.05 -12.04
N LYS A 530 10.95 -3.21 -11.16
CA LYS A 530 12.32 -2.70 -11.32
C LYS A 530 13.28 -3.66 -10.65
N VAL A 531 14.29 -4.12 -11.39
CA VAL A 531 15.23 -5.12 -10.88
C VAL A 531 16.63 -4.95 -11.44
N THR A 532 17.63 -4.93 -10.55
CA THR A 532 19.04 -4.99 -10.91
C THR A 532 19.41 -6.42 -11.30
N VAL A 533 20.07 -6.58 -12.45
CA VAL A 533 20.49 -7.85 -13.01
C VAL A 533 21.97 -7.79 -13.37
N THR A 534 22.71 -8.82 -12.99
CA THR A 534 24.13 -8.95 -13.31
C THR A 534 24.32 -10.01 -14.39
N LEU A 535 24.89 -9.64 -15.53
CA LEU A 535 25.42 -10.57 -16.52
C LEU A 535 26.83 -11.01 -16.06
N PRO A 536 27.05 -12.28 -15.69
CA PRO A 536 28.36 -12.75 -15.24
C PRO A 536 29.44 -12.62 -16.33
N PRO A 537 30.73 -12.62 -15.95
CA PRO A 537 31.83 -12.68 -16.91
C PRO A 537 31.70 -13.92 -17.81
N GLY A 538 31.95 -13.74 -19.11
CA GLY A 538 31.90 -14.84 -20.10
C GLY A 538 30.50 -15.27 -20.55
N LEU A 539 29.42 -14.81 -19.91
CA LEU A 539 28.06 -15.09 -20.35
C LEU A 539 27.53 -13.96 -21.25
N ASN A 540 27.15 -14.32 -22.48
CA ASN A 540 26.72 -13.36 -23.50
C ASN A 540 25.23 -12.99 -23.40
N SER A 541 24.40 -13.86 -22.84
CA SER A 541 22.98 -13.58 -22.63
C SER A 541 22.39 -14.36 -21.46
N ILE A 542 21.38 -13.77 -20.82
CA ILE A 542 20.60 -14.38 -19.75
C ILE A 542 19.10 -14.21 -20.03
N GLN A 543 18.30 -15.19 -19.63
CA GLN A 543 16.85 -15.05 -19.56
C GLN A 543 16.49 -14.61 -18.15
N VAL A 544 15.87 -13.43 -18.01
CA VAL A 544 15.38 -12.93 -16.72
C VAL A 544 13.88 -13.22 -16.67
N THR A 545 13.43 -13.89 -15.60
CA THR A 545 12.01 -14.14 -15.33
C THR A 545 11.69 -13.62 -13.93
N ARG A 546 10.59 -12.91 -13.80
CA ARG A 546 10.17 -12.23 -12.58
C ARG A 546 8.69 -12.53 -12.33
N LEU A 547 8.40 -12.96 -11.11
CA LEU A 547 7.04 -13.20 -10.65
C LEU A 547 6.41 -11.87 -10.23
N ASP A 548 5.09 -11.78 -10.35
CA ASP A 548 4.26 -10.72 -9.77
C ASP A 548 4.59 -10.45 -8.28
N SER A 549 4.69 -11.50 -7.47
CA SER A 549 5.00 -11.44 -6.04
C SER A 549 6.39 -10.88 -5.73
N ALA A 550 7.32 -10.96 -6.69
CA ALA A 550 8.67 -10.45 -6.57
C ALA A 550 8.80 -8.96 -6.96
N SER A 551 7.76 -8.36 -7.54
CA SER A 551 7.78 -6.98 -8.06
C SER A 551 8.22 -5.95 -7.02
N SER A 552 9.08 -4.99 -7.41
CA SER A 552 9.47 -3.83 -6.59
C SER A 552 8.32 -2.84 -6.30
N VAL A 553 7.21 -2.98 -7.02
CA VAL A 553 6.01 -2.15 -6.88
C VAL A 553 5.01 -2.82 -5.93
N SER A 554 4.84 -4.14 -6.08
CA SER A 554 3.88 -4.92 -5.28
C SER A 554 4.18 -4.84 -3.79
N ARG A 555 3.14 -4.67 -2.99
CA ARG A 555 3.15 -4.85 -1.54
C ARG A 555 3.44 -6.32 -1.23
N LYS A 556 4.31 -6.58 -0.24
CA LYS A 556 4.66 -7.94 0.19
C LYS A 556 3.65 -8.51 1.20
N MET A 557 2.38 -8.40 0.84
CA MET A 557 1.24 -8.85 1.61
C MET A 557 0.24 -9.53 0.71
N ASN A 558 -0.47 -10.51 1.27
CA ASN A 558 -1.68 -11.07 0.69
C ASN A 558 -2.87 -10.15 1.00
N ASN A 559 -4.02 -10.46 0.42
CA ASN A 559 -5.25 -9.70 0.63
C ASN A 559 -5.55 -9.54 2.12
N TYR A 560 -6.12 -8.38 2.45
CA TYR A 560 -6.47 -7.97 3.81
C TYR A 560 -5.27 -7.77 4.73
N SER A 561 -4.17 -7.30 4.13
CA SER A 561 -2.88 -7.05 4.81
C SER A 561 -2.34 -8.27 5.56
N GLU A 562 -2.66 -9.46 5.06
CA GLU A 562 -2.11 -10.70 5.60
C GLU A 562 -0.65 -10.83 5.21
N VAL A 563 0.19 -11.21 6.18
CA VAL A 563 1.64 -11.29 5.95
C VAL A 563 1.92 -12.43 4.97
N ASP A 564 2.65 -12.12 3.90
CA ASP A 564 3.14 -13.14 2.98
C ASP A 564 4.25 -13.94 3.67
N ALA A 565 4.11 -15.26 3.78
CA ALA A 565 5.07 -16.10 4.51
C ALA A 565 6.50 -16.03 3.93
N ASP A 566 6.62 -15.86 2.61
CA ASP A 566 7.91 -15.79 1.92
C ASP A 566 8.67 -14.49 2.22
N TYR A 567 7.93 -13.45 2.60
CA TYR A 567 8.46 -12.10 2.84
C TYR A 567 8.34 -11.67 4.30
N GLY A 568 7.49 -12.30 5.11
CA GLY A 568 7.12 -11.87 6.45
C GLY A 568 8.27 -11.88 7.45
N ALA A 569 9.31 -12.66 7.19
CA ALA A 569 10.54 -12.63 7.96
C ALA A 569 11.52 -11.53 7.53
N ARG A 570 11.31 -10.88 6.38
CA ARG A 570 12.23 -9.92 5.74
C ARG A 570 11.66 -8.51 5.62
N THR A 571 10.33 -8.35 5.56
CA THR A 571 9.69 -7.05 5.30
C THR A 571 9.15 -6.41 6.56
N TRP A 572 9.75 -5.29 6.97
CA TRP A 572 9.25 -4.44 8.04
C TRP A 572 8.14 -3.48 7.57
N CYS A 573 8.32 -2.79 6.43
CA CYS A 573 7.29 -1.87 5.92
C CYS A 573 6.14 -2.62 5.25
N ARG A 574 4.91 -2.10 5.39
CA ARG A 574 3.74 -2.53 4.61
C ARG A 574 3.50 -1.70 3.35
N CYS A 575 4.45 -0.85 3.00
CA CYS A 575 4.44 -0.01 1.81
C CYS A 575 4.28 -0.85 0.54
N GLY A 576 3.76 -0.24 -0.54
CA GLY A 576 3.67 -0.87 -1.86
C GLY A 576 2.26 -0.86 -2.43
N TRP A 577 2.17 -1.06 -3.75
CA TRP A 577 0.89 -1.18 -4.43
C TRP A 577 0.21 -2.51 -4.10
N PRO A 578 -1.09 -2.57 -3.78
CA PRO A 578 -1.78 -3.82 -3.45
C PRO A 578 -1.59 -4.87 -4.54
N ARG A 579 -1.28 -6.11 -4.13
CA ARG A 579 -0.98 -7.21 -5.07
C ARG A 579 -2.15 -7.47 -6.01
N ASN A 580 -3.35 -7.55 -5.46
CA ASN A 580 -4.59 -7.78 -6.19
C ASN A 580 -4.92 -6.69 -7.24
N LEU A 581 -4.38 -5.47 -7.07
CA LEU A 581 -4.55 -4.34 -7.99
C LEU A 581 -3.35 -4.12 -8.91
N MET A 582 -2.38 -5.04 -8.98
CA MET A 582 -1.20 -4.89 -9.84
C MET A 582 -1.58 -4.77 -11.31
N LEU A 583 -2.53 -5.61 -11.76
CA LEU A 583 -3.11 -5.55 -13.10
C LEU A 583 -4.42 -4.74 -13.09
N PRO A 584 -4.66 -3.87 -14.09
CA PRO A 584 -5.98 -3.32 -14.34
C PRO A 584 -7.03 -4.40 -14.58
N ALA A 585 -8.31 -4.09 -14.37
CA ALA A 585 -9.39 -5.05 -14.58
C ALA A 585 -9.49 -5.57 -16.02
N GLY A 586 -9.02 -4.85 -17.03
CA GLY A 586 -9.13 -5.25 -18.44
C GLY A 586 -10.59 -5.39 -18.90
N ARG A 587 -10.83 -6.13 -19.99
CA ARG A 587 -12.18 -6.35 -20.55
C ARG A 587 -12.45 -7.84 -20.78
N PRO A 588 -13.72 -8.30 -20.74
CA PRO A 588 -14.04 -9.71 -20.99
C PRO A 588 -13.48 -10.26 -22.30
N GLU A 589 -13.54 -9.46 -23.36
CA GLU A 589 -13.00 -9.77 -24.69
C GLU A 589 -11.47 -9.67 -24.81
N GLY A 590 -10.78 -9.21 -23.76
CA GLY A 590 -9.35 -8.92 -23.76
C GLY A 590 -9.07 -7.48 -24.14
N MET A 591 -8.74 -6.64 -23.16
CA MET A 591 -8.34 -5.25 -23.42
C MET A 591 -6.87 -5.20 -23.87
N PRO A 592 -6.55 -4.49 -24.97
CA PRO A 592 -5.18 -4.43 -25.48
C PRO A 592 -4.28 -3.49 -24.66
N PHE A 593 -3.12 -4.01 -24.29
CA PHE A 593 -2.06 -3.32 -23.58
C PHE A 593 -0.71 -3.48 -24.29
N VAL A 594 0.22 -2.59 -23.96
CA VAL A 594 1.61 -2.64 -24.38
C VAL A 594 2.48 -2.78 -23.15
N ALA A 595 3.30 -3.82 -23.12
CA ALA A 595 4.35 -4.02 -22.15
C ALA A 595 5.66 -3.43 -22.68
N PHE A 596 6.40 -2.74 -21.80
CA PHE A 596 7.67 -2.09 -22.10
C PHE A 596 8.72 -2.48 -21.07
N CYS A 597 9.93 -2.75 -21.55
CA CYS A 597 11.09 -2.96 -20.70
C CYS A 597 12.26 -2.14 -21.23
N MET A 598 12.93 -1.39 -20.35
CA MET A 598 14.18 -0.70 -20.62
C MET A 598 15.29 -1.27 -19.74
N ALA A 599 16.49 -1.44 -20.30
CA ALA A 599 17.70 -1.70 -19.54
C ALA A 599 18.52 -0.40 -19.38
N THR A 600 18.80 0.00 -18.15
CA THR A 600 19.63 1.16 -17.83
C THR A 600 20.99 0.76 -17.25
N ASP A 601 22.02 1.56 -17.55
CA ASP A 601 23.37 1.41 -16.99
C ASP A 601 23.44 2.04 -15.60
N ASP A 602 22.78 1.37 -14.66
CA ASP A 602 22.75 1.68 -13.25
C ASP A 602 22.42 0.42 -12.44
N ALA A 603 22.48 0.57 -11.12
CA ALA A 603 22.00 -0.42 -10.19
C ALA A 603 21.07 0.27 -9.20
N VAL A 604 19.89 -0.32 -8.99
CA VAL A 604 19.08 0.00 -7.83
C VAL A 604 19.72 -0.62 -6.60
N ASP A 605 19.76 0.14 -5.51
CA ASP A 605 20.29 -0.31 -4.24
C ASP A 605 19.33 -1.30 -3.56
N GLY A 606 19.55 -2.59 -3.80
CA GLY A 606 18.73 -3.67 -3.25
C GLY A 606 18.96 -3.97 -1.76
N LYS A 607 19.78 -3.19 -1.05
CA LYS A 607 20.06 -3.37 0.38
C LYS A 607 19.09 -2.61 1.30
N VAL A 608 18.01 -2.05 0.75
CA VAL A 608 17.01 -1.31 1.53
C VAL A 608 16.06 -2.27 2.26
N CYS A 609 15.62 -1.90 3.46
CA CYS A 609 14.73 -2.70 4.33
C CYS A 609 13.30 -2.93 3.79
N SER A 610 13.02 -2.50 2.56
CA SER A 610 11.73 -2.64 1.91
C SER A 610 11.88 -3.15 0.48
N GLU A 611 11.29 -4.32 0.23
CA GLU A 611 11.24 -4.94 -1.07
C GLU A 611 10.35 -4.17 -2.06
N SER A 612 9.36 -3.42 -1.54
CA SER A 612 8.42 -2.58 -2.31
C SER A 612 8.97 -1.16 -2.50
N HIS A 613 10.25 -1.05 -2.83
CA HIS A 613 11.01 0.20 -2.79
C HIS A 613 10.46 1.29 -3.72
N SER A 614 9.76 0.95 -4.81
CA SER A 614 9.18 1.94 -5.75
C SER A 614 8.16 2.88 -5.08
N PHE A 615 7.48 2.45 -4.01
CA PHE A 615 6.48 3.25 -3.29
C PHE A 615 6.85 3.48 -1.81
N CYS A 616 7.87 2.78 -1.30
CA CYS A 616 8.26 2.84 0.09
C CYS A 616 9.22 3.97 0.41
N GLY A 617 10.11 4.34 -0.54
CA GLY A 617 11.27 5.24 -0.40
C GLY A 617 12.02 5.19 0.93
N ALA A 618 12.04 4.00 1.53
CA ALA A 618 13.02 3.67 2.54
C ALA A 618 14.42 3.79 1.93
N THR A 619 15.35 4.18 2.78
CA THR A 619 16.77 4.36 2.48
C THR A 619 17.56 3.36 3.33
N LYS A 620 18.87 3.28 3.12
CA LYS A 620 19.73 2.41 3.96
C LYS A 620 19.69 2.80 5.44
N LYS A 621 19.47 4.08 5.75
CA LYS A 621 19.37 4.58 7.12
C LYS A 621 18.13 4.06 7.85
N ASP A 622 17.09 3.66 7.11
CA ASP A 622 15.84 3.15 7.67
C ASP A 622 15.88 1.65 7.96
N ASP A 623 16.99 0.97 7.64
CA ASP A 623 17.21 -0.41 8.08
C ASP A 623 17.65 -0.42 9.53
N SER A 624 16.82 -1.02 10.40
CA SER A 624 17.10 -1.13 11.82
C SER A 624 18.30 -2.01 12.17
N ASN A 625 18.77 -2.82 11.21
CA ASN A 625 20.00 -3.62 11.33
C ASN A 625 21.23 -2.89 10.81
N ASN A 626 21.06 -1.67 10.32
CA ASN A 626 22.14 -0.83 9.85
C ASN A 626 22.61 0.11 10.95
N ASP A 627 23.72 -0.27 11.58
CA ASP A 627 24.41 0.53 12.60
C ASP A 627 25.46 1.48 12.00
N ASP A 628 25.58 1.54 10.67
CA ASP A 628 26.49 2.46 9.99
C ASP A 628 25.96 3.91 10.12
N PRO A 629 26.63 4.79 10.87
CA PRO A 629 26.22 6.19 10.98
C PRO A 629 26.34 6.94 9.65
N ASP A 630 27.13 6.42 8.70
CA ASP A 630 27.31 6.96 7.34
C ASP A 630 26.39 6.29 6.32
N ALA A 631 25.42 5.48 6.78
CA ALA A 631 24.41 4.86 5.93
C ALA A 631 23.72 5.90 5.03
N GLY A 632 23.79 5.68 3.72
CA GLY A 632 23.25 6.62 2.73
C GLY A 632 21.78 6.95 2.96
N THR A 633 21.48 8.25 2.95
CA THR A 633 20.12 8.80 3.03
C THR A 633 19.43 8.89 1.68
N THR A 634 20.06 8.40 0.62
CA THR A 634 19.58 8.53 -0.77
C THR A 634 18.53 7.50 -1.11
N TYR A 635 17.54 7.90 -1.90
CA TYR A 635 16.56 6.98 -2.47
C TYR A 635 17.24 5.90 -3.33
N PRO A 636 16.80 4.62 -3.28
CA PRO A 636 17.54 3.49 -3.87
C PRO A 636 17.63 3.48 -5.40
N ASP A 637 16.76 4.20 -6.11
CA ASP A 637 16.87 4.37 -7.56
C ASP A 637 17.67 5.65 -7.89
N PRO A 638 18.85 5.53 -8.53
CA PRO A 638 19.65 6.69 -8.93
C PRO A 638 19.02 7.50 -10.08
N ARG A 639 17.86 7.08 -10.61
CA ARG A 639 17.08 7.82 -11.62
C ARG A 639 15.83 8.46 -11.03
N GLY A 640 15.18 9.28 -11.87
CA GLY A 640 13.82 9.80 -11.65
C GLY A 640 12.81 8.71 -11.28
N MET A 641 11.94 8.93 -10.29
CA MET A 641 10.86 7.97 -10.01
C MET A 641 9.90 7.90 -11.22
N GLY A 642 9.69 6.70 -11.76
CA GLY A 642 8.98 6.48 -13.02
C GLY A 642 9.82 6.66 -14.29
N TYR A 643 11.16 6.74 -14.21
CA TYR A 643 12.02 6.75 -15.39
C TYR A 643 11.82 5.50 -16.25
N PRO A 644 11.69 5.61 -17.59
CA PRO A 644 11.98 6.81 -18.41
C PRO A 644 10.78 7.71 -18.70
N PHE A 645 9.60 7.46 -18.13
CA PHE A 645 8.36 8.20 -18.44
C PHE A 645 8.08 9.37 -17.48
N ASN A 646 9.00 9.66 -16.57
CA ASN A 646 8.89 10.75 -15.63
C ASN A 646 9.04 12.14 -16.27
N ARG A 647 9.73 12.25 -17.41
CA ARG A 647 9.93 13.50 -18.18
C ARG A 647 9.82 13.21 -19.68
N ALA A 648 9.44 14.23 -20.46
CA ALA A 648 9.33 14.11 -21.91
C ALA A 648 10.71 13.86 -22.55
N TRP A 649 10.71 13.20 -23.71
CA TRP A 649 11.96 12.79 -24.38
C TRP A 649 12.41 13.84 -25.39
N TYR A 650 13.69 14.22 -25.33
CA TYR A 650 14.28 15.25 -26.19
C TYR A 650 14.08 14.97 -27.69
N ASP A 651 14.15 13.70 -28.11
CA ASP A 651 13.94 13.30 -29.51
C ASP A 651 12.52 13.62 -30.04
N LEU A 652 11.52 13.74 -29.15
CA LEU A 652 10.12 14.06 -29.51
C LEU A 652 9.83 15.57 -29.49
N GLU A 653 10.55 16.33 -28.66
CA GLU A 653 10.33 17.77 -28.44
C GLU A 653 11.28 18.67 -29.26
N ARG A 654 11.95 18.13 -30.29
CA ARG A 654 12.96 18.85 -31.08
C ARG A 654 12.32 19.89 -32.02
N PRO A 655 12.72 21.18 -31.99
CA PRO A 655 12.17 22.19 -32.89
C PRO A 655 12.64 22.10 -34.35
N ASP A 656 13.72 21.36 -34.63
CA ASP A 656 14.51 21.39 -35.88
C ASP A 656 14.21 20.23 -36.84
N LYS A 657 13.28 19.33 -36.51
CA LYS A 657 12.83 18.23 -37.38
C LYS A 657 11.33 18.31 -37.59
N ASP A 658 10.87 17.75 -38.71
CA ASP A 658 9.46 17.42 -38.90
C ASP A 658 9.09 16.31 -37.89
N THR A 659 8.85 16.70 -36.64
CA THR A 659 8.50 15.84 -35.51
C THR A 659 7.07 15.32 -35.59
N SER A 660 6.28 15.75 -36.59
CA SER A 660 4.90 15.29 -36.83
C SER A 660 4.78 13.78 -37.03
N GLN A 661 5.91 13.09 -37.26
CA GLN A 661 5.99 11.65 -37.49
C GLN A 661 6.64 10.84 -36.37
N LEU A 662 7.12 11.44 -35.27
CA LEU A 662 7.70 10.70 -34.14
C LEU A 662 6.69 10.61 -32.99
N SER A 663 6.62 9.45 -32.33
CA SER A 663 5.78 9.21 -31.15
C SER A 663 6.50 8.26 -30.18
N VAL A 664 6.00 8.16 -28.94
CA VAL A 664 6.54 7.20 -27.97
C VAL A 664 6.44 5.79 -28.52
N GLU A 665 5.29 5.43 -29.11
CA GLU A 665 5.08 4.11 -29.72
C GLU A 665 6.11 3.80 -30.80
N LYS A 666 6.42 4.77 -31.68
CA LYS A 666 7.40 4.58 -32.75
C LYS A 666 8.82 4.40 -32.20
N ILE A 667 9.20 5.13 -31.14
CA ILE A 667 10.51 5.02 -30.50
C ILE A 667 10.67 3.66 -29.82
N ILE A 668 9.73 3.24 -28.98
CA ILE A 668 9.85 2.00 -28.22
C ILE A 668 9.83 0.75 -29.11
N ARG A 669 9.26 0.84 -30.32
CA ARG A 669 9.27 -0.23 -31.32
C ARG A 669 10.53 -0.24 -32.19
N ASN A 670 11.39 0.78 -32.10
CA ASN A 670 12.64 0.85 -32.86
C ASN A 670 13.82 0.19 -32.11
N ASN A 671 13.81 -1.14 -32.02
CA ASN A 671 14.89 -1.92 -31.39
C ASN A 671 16.23 -1.86 -32.20
N ARG A 672 16.23 -1.28 -33.40
CA ARG A 672 17.47 -1.06 -34.15
C ARG A 672 18.30 0.05 -33.50
N ASP A 673 17.66 1.19 -33.27
CA ASP A 673 18.34 2.38 -32.74
C ASP A 673 18.35 2.42 -31.21
N TYR A 674 17.40 1.72 -30.57
CA TYR A 674 17.25 1.62 -29.13
C TYR A 674 17.31 0.15 -28.67
N PRO A 675 18.46 -0.54 -28.80
CA PRO A 675 18.56 -1.97 -28.53
C PRO A 675 18.28 -2.38 -27.09
N TYR A 676 18.45 -1.46 -26.14
CA TYR A 676 18.16 -1.65 -24.71
C TYR A 676 16.66 -1.52 -24.38
N LEU A 677 15.79 -1.35 -25.38
CA LEU A 677 14.34 -1.36 -25.24
C LEU A 677 13.77 -2.67 -25.79
N ALA A 678 12.76 -3.20 -25.10
CA ALA A 678 11.89 -4.24 -25.61
C ALA A 678 10.43 -3.88 -25.36
N VAL A 679 9.57 -4.24 -26.31
CA VAL A 679 8.14 -3.95 -26.28
C VAL A 679 7.35 -5.17 -26.73
N ARG A 680 6.18 -5.40 -26.13
CA ARG A 680 5.29 -6.50 -26.48
C ARG A 680 3.83 -6.13 -26.26
N ASP A 681 3.00 -6.37 -27.26
CA ASP A 681 1.55 -6.22 -27.13
C ASP A 681 0.97 -7.47 -26.45
N PHE A 682 0.03 -7.28 -25.54
CA PHE A 682 -0.67 -8.35 -24.81
C PHE A 682 -2.09 -7.89 -24.43
N ASN A 683 -2.94 -8.82 -24.00
CA ASN A 683 -4.30 -8.52 -23.58
C ASN A 683 -4.52 -8.85 -22.09
N ILE A 684 -5.36 -8.07 -21.43
CA ILE A 684 -5.88 -8.38 -20.09
C ILE A 684 -7.35 -8.78 -20.20
N TYR A 685 -7.65 -10.02 -19.82
CA TYR A 685 -8.99 -10.60 -19.89
C TYR A 685 -9.65 -10.56 -18.51
N ARG A 686 -10.80 -9.88 -18.44
CA ARG A 686 -11.60 -9.78 -17.22
C ARG A 686 -12.51 -10.99 -17.06
N GLN A 687 -12.51 -11.59 -15.89
CA GLN A 687 -13.47 -12.62 -15.50
C GLN A 687 -14.28 -12.21 -14.28
N THR A 688 -15.39 -12.90 -14.03
CA THR A 688 -16.16 -12.75 -12.80
C THR A 688 -16.15 -14.09 -12.06
N ARG A 689 -15.74 -14.06 -10.79
CA ARG A 689 -15.75 -15.22 -9.90
C ARG A 689 -16.80 -15.00 -8.82
N TYR A 690 -18.02 -15.43 -9.13
CA TYR A 690 -19.17 -15.40 -8.22
C TYR A 690 -18.93 -16.19 -6.92
N HIS A 691 -18.00 -17.13 -7.01
CA HIS A 691 -17.65 -18.10 -5.99
C HIS A 691 -16.16 -17.90 -5.67
N HIS A 692 -15.82 -17.64 -4.40
CA HIS A 692 -14.43 -17.75 -3.97
C HIS A 692 -13.95 -19.15 -4.39
N PRO A 693 -12.74 -19.37 -4.92
CA PRO A 693 -12.28 -20.72 -5.33
C PRO A 693 -12.29 -21.79 -4.22
N ALA A 694 -12.69 -21.43 -2.99
CA ALA A 694 -13.06 -22.35 -1.93
C ALA A 694 -14.51 -22.89 -2.02
N THR A 695 -15.30 -22.47 -3.01
CA THR A 695 -16.71 -22.84 -3.24
C THR A 695 -16.92 -23.62 -4.54
N GLU A 696 -15.85 -24.13 -5.17
CA GLU A 696 -16.01 -25.35 -5.97
C GLU A 696 -16.41 -26.48 -4.98
N ASP A 697 -17.69 -26.84 -4.99
CA ASP A 697 -18.24 -27.98 -4.28
C ASP A 697 -17.61 -29.27 -4.80
N PRO A 698 -16.98 -30.07 -3.92
CA PRO A 698 -17.34 -31.48 -3.96
C PRO A 698 -17.56 -32.06 -2.55
N GLY A 699 -18.80 -32.46 -2.27
CA GLY A 699 -19.12 -33.57 -1.38
C GLY A 699 -19.63 -33.21 0.03
N PRO A 700 -20.30 -34.18 0.69
CA PRO A 700 -21.28 -33.92 1.75
C PRO A 700 -20.69 -33.33 3.04
N ASN A 701 -21.58 -32.68 3.82
CA ASN A 701 -21.41 -32.00 5.12
C ASN A 701 -20.81 -32.85 6.28
N ASN A 702 -19.82 -33.70 6.04
CA ASN A 702 -19.28 -34.62 7.06
C ASN A 702 -18.25 -33.99 8.01
N ILE A 703 -17.70 -32.82 7.68
CA ILE A 703 -16.71 -32.14 8.54
C ILE A 703 -17.44 -31.36 9.63
N THR A 704 -17.38 -31.84 10.86
CA THR A 704 -17.97 -31.20 12.04
C THR A 704 -16.95 -31.04 13.16
N TRP A 705 -17.30 -30.27 14.19
CA TRP A 705 -16.47 -30.16 15.39
C TRP A 705 -16.20 -31.53 16.00
N PHE A 706 -17.24 -32.28 16.36
CA PHE A 706 -17.07 -33.58 17.01
C PHE A 706 -16.54 -34.68 16.07
N GLY A 707 -16.89 -34.63 14.78
CA GLY A 707 -16.48 -35.66 13.81
C GLY A 707 -15.08 -35.48 13.24
N THR A 708 -14.53 -34.27 13.23
CA THR A 708 -13.23 -34.02 12.57
C THR A 708 -12.35 -33.03 13.33
N ILE A 709 -12.86 -31.82 13.59
CA ILE A 709 -12.00 -30.69 13.97
C ILE A 709 -11.46 -30.81 15.40
N LYS A 710 -12.28 -31.27 16.35
CA LYS A 710 -11.88 -31.48 17.74
C LYS A 710 -10.68 -32.42 17.86
N GLY A 711 -10.58 -33.41 16.96
CA GLY A 711 -9.50 -34.39 16.92
C GLY A 711 -8.16 -33.86 16.40
N TYR A 712 -8.13 -32.68 15.77
CA TYR A 712 -6.88 -32.10 15.26
C TYR A 712 -6.04 -31.43 16.35
N PHE A 713 -6.62 -31.15 17.50
CA PHE A 713 -5.93 -30.46 18.60
C PHE A 713 -5.39 -31.45 19.62
N LYS A 714 -4.06 -31.60 19.65
CA LYS A 714 -3.36 -32.38 20.69
C LYS A 714 -3.28 -31.59 21.99
N ASP A 715 -2.97 -32.26 23.09
CA ASP A 715 -2.94 -31.63 24.43
C ASP A 715 -1.90 -30.51 24.56
N GLN A 716 -0.80 -30.65 23.83
CA GLN A 716 0.22 -29.61 23.71
C GLN A 716 -0.29 -28.39 22.94
N ASP A 717 -1.12 -28.58 21.90
CA ASP A 717 -1.73 -27.49 21.14
C ASP A 717 -2.68 -26.68 22.03
N LYS A 718 -3.51 -27.39 22.81
CA LYS A 718 -4.45 -26.77 23.76
C LYS A 718 -3.72 -25.94 24.80
N ALA A 719 -2.65 -26.49 25.40
CA ALA A 719 -1.85 -25.78 26.40
C ALA A 719 -1.12 -24.57 25.82
N CYS A 720 -0.54 -24.72 24.63
CA CYS A 720 0.17 -23.67 23.90
C CYS A 720 -0.75 -22.52 23.48
N MET A 721 -1.89 -22.84 22.86
CA MET A 721 -2.81 -21.81 22.38
C MET A 721 -3.48 -21.06 23.53
N GLN A 722 -3.76 -21.75 24.63
CA GLN A 722 -4.27 -21.12 25.84
C GLN A 722 -3.25 -20.17 26.48
N SER A 723 -1.95 -20.50 26.44
CA SER A 723 -0.91 -19.67 27.07
C SER A 723 -0.39 -18.54 26.18
N GLU A 724 -0.16 -18.81 24.90
CA GLU A 724 0.46 -17.86 23.96
C GLU A 724 -0.57 -16.92 23.32
N TYR A 725 -1.79 -17.42 23.09
CA TYR A 725 -2.81 -16.70 22.35
C TYR A 725 -4.12 -16.51 23.14
N GLY A 726 -4.27 -17.14 24.31
CA GLY A 726 -5.47 -17.07 25.14
C GLY A 726 -6.63 -17.94 24.66
N TYR A 727 -6.45 -18.78 23.63
CA TYR A 727 -7.52 -19.55 22.99
C TYR A 727 -7.68 -20.94 23.60
N ASN A 728 -8.90 -21.29 24.00
CA ASN A 728 -9.24 -22.60 24.53
C ASN A 728 -9.64 -23.57 23.42
N LEU A 729 -8.65 -24.31 22.90
CA LEU A 729 -8.90 -25.31 21.86
C LEU A 729 -9.74 -26.52 22.29
N GLN A 730 -10.15 -26.60 23.56
CA GLN A 730 -11.06 -27.64 24.05
C GLN A 730 -12.53 -27.29 23.86
N GLN A 731 -12.84 -26.00 23.75
CA GLN A 731 -14.21 -25.49 23.68
C GLN A 731 -14.56 -25.19 22.22
N TYR A 732 -15.66 -25.76 21.75
CA TYR A 732 -16.15 -25.51 20.39
C TYR A 732 -16.36 -24.02 20.16
N GLU A 733 -16.98 -23.34 21.11
CA GLU A 733 -17.36 -21.93 21.02
C GLU A 733 -16.11 -21.06 20.82
N ASP A 734 -15.01 -21.40 21.49
CA ASP A 734 -13.78 -20.63 21.44
C ASP A 734 -12.97 -20.92 20.17
N VAL A 735 -12.96 -22.17 19.69
CA VAL A 735 -12.37 -22.50 18.39
C VAL A 735 -13.18 -21.93 17.24
N ALA A 736 -14.51 -21.97 17.31
CA ALA A 736 -15.40 -21.35 16.33
C ALA A 736 -15.31 -19.83 16.36
N TYR A 737 -15.05 -19.20 17.51
CA TYR A 737 -14.85 -17.76 17.64
C TYR A 737 -13.47 -17.33 17.08
N HIS A 738 -12.42 -18.10 17.36
CA HIS A 738 -11.04 -17.79 16.95
C HIS A 738 -10.57 -18.52 15.69
N HIS A 739 -11.49 -19.10 14.91
CA HIS A 739 -11.15 -20.01 13.82
C HIS A 739 -10.22 -19.39 12.77
N HIS A 740 -10.35 -18.09 12.48
CA HIS A 740 -9.49 -17.42 11.52
C HIS A 740 -8.02 -17.41 11.98
N ASN A 741 -7.78 -17.08 13.24
CA ASN A 741 -6.44 -17.02 13.83
C ASN A 741 -5.84 -18.42 14.01
N ILE A 742 -6.67 -19.40 14.39
CA ILE A 742 -6.26 -20.81 14.52
C ILE A 742 -5.88 -21.39 13.15
N TYR A 743 -6.69 -21.14 12.12
CA TYR A 743 -6.38 -21.52 10.75
C TYR A 743 -5.09 -20.86 10.26
N TYR A 744 -4.92 -19.56 10.53
CA TYR A 744 -3.71 -18.83 10.15
C TYR A 744 -2.47 -19.41 10.84
N ALA A 745 -2.51 -19.66 12.15
CA ALA A 745 -1.38 -20.23 12.88
C ALA A 745 -1.01 -21.63 12.37
N THR A 746 -2.00 -22.48 12.08
CA THR A 746 -1.77 -23.85 11.59
C THR A 746 -1.33 -23.89 10.13
N SER A 747 -1.92 -23.08 9.26
CA SER A 747 -1.58 -23.03 7.82
C SER A 747 -0.23 -22.37 7.52
N THR A 748 0.27 -21.52 8.42
CA THR A 748 1.59 -20.88 8.30
C THR A 748 2.70 -21.64 9.03
N GLY A 749 2.42 -22.84 9.56
CA GLY A 749 3.39 -23.64 10.31
C GLY A 749 3.85 -22.99 11.61
N ARG A 750 3.07 -22.05 12.17
CA ARG A 750 3.31 -21.48 13.50
C ARG A 750 2.73 -22.35 14.60
N MET A 751 1.82 -23.24 14.24
CA MET A 751 1.16 -24.21 15.11
C MET A 751 1.06 -25.56 14.38
N PRO A 752 1.30 -26.68 15.07
CA PRO A 752 1.80 -26.79 16.44
C PRO A 752 3.23 -26.23 16.66
N LEU A 753 3.51 -25.73 17.88
CA LEU A 753 4.86 -25.27 18.25
C LEU A 753 5.78 -26.46 18.51
N GLN A 754 6.94 -26.47 17.83
CA GLN A 754 7.92 -27.54 17.89
C GLN A 754 8.91 -27.37 19.05
N MET A 755 9.32 -28.48 19.65
CA MET A 755 10.15 -28.56 20.85
C MET A 755 11.56 -29.06 20.55
N GLY A 756 12.60 -28.47 21.16
CA GLY A 756 13.98 -28.94 20.99
C GLY A 756 14.11 -30.41 21.40
N GLN A 757 14.69 -31.31 20.61
CA GLN A 757 15.55 -31.18 19.41
C GLN A 757 14.88 -30.87 18.05
N TYR A 758 13.55 -30.79 18.00
CA TYR A 758 12.76 -30.55 16.78
C TYR A 758 12.49 -29.06 16.54
N THR A 759 12.27 -28.70 15.28
CA THR A 759 12.04 -27.31 14.84
C THR A 759 10.89 -27.25 13.84
N GLN A 760 10.39 -26.07 13.51
CA GLN A 760 9.36 -25.93 12.45
C GLN A 760 9.81 -26.45 11.08
N HIS A 761 11.14 -26.54 10.85
CA HIS A 761 11.72 -27.11 9.63
C HIS A 761 12.11 -28.59 9.76
N ASN A 762 12.05 -29.14 10.98
CA ASN A 762 12.30 -30.55 11.29
C ASN A 762 11.38 -30.96 12.45
N PRO A 763 10.06 -31.12 12.20
CA PRO A 763 9.07 -31.26 13.24
C PRO A 763 9.18 -32.61 13.95
N ASP A 764 8.71 -32.65 15.19
CA ASP A 764 8.62 -33.86 16.00
C ASP A 764 7.76 -34.90 15.27
N PRO A 765 8.28 -36.10 15.01
CA PRO A 765 7.49 -37.20 14.43
C PRO A 765 6.22 -37.51 15.22
N GLU A 766 6.23 -37.32 16.54
CA GLU A 766 5.09 -37.55 17.44
C GLU A 766 4.14 -36.33 17.54
N HIS A 767 4.58 -35.15 17.10
CA HIS A 767 3.81 -33.90 17.08
C HIS A 767 3.99 -33.12 15.76
N PRO A 768 3.61 -33.71 14.61
CA PRO A 768 3.88 -33.12 13.31
C PRO A 768 3.02 -31.88 13.05
N LEU A 769 3.47 -31.05 12.12
CA LEU A 769 2.69 -29.92 11.64
C LEU A 769 1.40 -30.36 10.98
N TRP A 770 0.40 -29.47 11.03
CA TRP A 770 -0.84 -29.71 10.30
C TRP A 770 -0.56 -29.88 8.81
N THR A 771 -1.03 -30.99 8.26
CA THR A 771 -0.88 -31.24 6.84
C THR A 771 -1.72 -30.24 6.03
N PRO A 772 -1.35 -29.94 4.77
CA PRO A 772 -2.19 -29.12 3.90
C PRO A 772 -3.64 -29.62 3.81
N LYS A 773 -3.85 -30.94 3.93
CA LYS A 773 -5.19 -31.58 3.97
C LYS A 773 -5.96 -31.21 5.25
N MET A 774 -5.31 -31.21 6.41
CA MET A 774 -5.92 -30.78 7.70
C MET A 774 -6.28 -29.30 7.66
N CYS A 775 -5.37 -28.44 7.20
CA CYS A 775 -5.63 -27.01 7.02
C CYS A 775 -6.82 -26.78 6.07
N LYS A 776 -6.85 -27.49 4.93
CA LYS A 776 -7.98 -27.41 3.98
C LYS A 776 -9.31 -27.86 4.59
N LYS A 777 -9.31 -28.95 5.38
CA LYS A 777 -10.52 -29.43 6.09
C LYS A 777 -11.00 -28.43 7.16
N PHE A 778 -10.07 -27.85 7.93
CA PHE A 778 -10.40 -26.82 8.92
C PHE A 778 -10.98 -25.57 8.26
N LYS A 779 -10.35 -25.08 7.18
CA LYS A 779 -10.90 -23.96 6.40
C LYS A 779 -12.28 -24.25 5.82
N ARG A 780 -12.53 -25.49 5.36
CA ARG A 780 -13.87 -25.89 4.89
C ARG A 780 -14.89 -25.85 6.03
N TRP A 781 -14.55 -26.38 7.19
CA TRP A 781 -15.42 -26.31 8.37
C TRP A 781 -15.79 -24.87 8.75
N THR A 782 -14.84 -23.93 8.69
CA THR A 782 -15.12 -22.52 8.97
C THR A 782 -16.02 -21.87 7.94
N LEU A 783 -15.83 -22.19 6.65
CA LEU A 783 -16.64 -21.66 5.55
C LEU A 783 -18.09 -22.16 5.58
N HIS A 784 -18.35 -23.32 6.22
CA HIS A 784 -19.70 -23.86 6.40
C HIS A 784 -20.36 -23.45 7.73
N GLY A 785 -19.88 -22.38 8.37
CA GLY A 785 -20.48 -21.88 9.62
C GLY A 785 -20.12 -22.70 10.85
N CYS A 786 -18.97 -23.39 10.84
CA CYS A 786 -18.43 -24.17 11.95
C CYS A 786 -19.43 -25.22 12.50
N PRO A 787 -20.00 -26.14 11.71
CA PRO A 787 -21.02 -27.06 12.22
C PRO A 787 -20.52 -27.92 13.40
N LYS A 788 -21.29 -27.97 14.49
CA LYS A 788 -20.89 -28.64 15.74
C LYS A 788 -20.92 -30.19 15.64
N GLY A 789 -21.89 -30.76 14.92
CA GLY A 789 -22.06 -32.23 14.81
C GLY A 789 -22.61 -32.89 16.10
N GLN A 790 -22.78 -34.21 16.11
CA GLN A 790 -23.21 -34.99 17.28
C GLN A 790 -22.02 -35.66 17.98
N GLU A 791 -22.03 -35.69 19.32
CA GLU A 791 -21.03 -36.43 20.10
C GLU A 791 -21.18 -37.95 19.86
N GLY A 792 -20.13 -38.61 19.36
CA GLY A 792 -20.05 -40.08 19.29
C GLY A 792 -20.11 -40.73 17.91
N VAL A 793 -20.05 -39.98 16.80
CA VAL A 793 -19.94 -40.56 15.44
C VAL A 793 -18.51 -40.32 14.91
N SER A 794 -17.69 -41.37 14.86
CA SER A 794 -16.36 -41.33 14.24
C SER A 794 -16.47 -41.43 12.71
N ASP A 795 -15.58 -40.72 12.01
CA ASP A 795 -15.40 -40.72 10.55
C ASP A 795 -15.14 -42.16 10.05
N PRO A 796 -15.87 -42.70 9.03
CA PRO A 796 -15.67 -44.08 8.56
C PRO A 796 -14.34 -44.31 7.81
N ASP A 797 -13.53 -43.28 7.59
CA ASP A 797 -12.27 -43.32 6.84
C ASP A 797 -11.00 -43.43 7.70
N SER A 798 -11.13 -43.73 9.01
CA SER A 798 -9.96 -43.99 9.87
C SER A 798 -9.60 -45.49 9.91
N SER A 799 -9.09 -46.03 8.80
CA SER A 799 -8.29 -47.26 8.84
C SER A 799 -6.90 -46.97 8.32
N ASP A 800 -5.97 -46.91 9.27
CA ASP A 800 -4.53 -46.89 9.07
C ASP A 800 -4.11 -48.31 8.58
N SER A 801 -3.72 -48.44 7.32
CA SER A 801 -3.06 -49.65 6.82
C SER A 801 -1.78 -49.24 6.09
N SER A 802 -0.68 -49.62 6.72
CA SER A 802 0.66 -49.70 6.16
C SER A 802 0.66 -50.38 4.79
N ASP A 803 1.15 -49.70 3.76
CA ASP A 803 1.61 -50.36 2.54
C ASP A 803 2.96 -49.79 2.12
N SER A 804 3.96 -50.66 2.25
CA SER A 804 5.27 -50.57 1.62
C SER A 804 5.12 -50.77 0.11
N GLU A 805 5.57 -49.81 -0.68
CA GLU A 805 5.73 -49.97 -2.13
C GLU A 805 6.87 -50.96 -2.41
N GLU A 806 6.52 -52.20 -2.78
CA GLU A 806 7.40 -53.12 -3.52
C GLU A 806 7.15 -52.93 -5.02
N ASP A 807 8.22 -52.59 -5.73
CA ASP A 807 8.32 -52.62 -7.18
C ASP A 807 7.92 -54.00 -7.73
N SER A 808 7.00 -54.05 -8.69
CA SER A 808 7.01 -55.13 -9.68
C SER A 808 6.40 -54.72 -11.01
N GLU A 809 7.11 -55.16 -12.04
CA GLU A 809 7.00 -54.90 -13.46
C GLU A 809 5.64 -55.33 -14.03
N LEU A 810 5.10 -54.54 -14.96
CA LEU A 810 4.02 -54.98 -15.85
C LEU A 810 4.59 -55.21 -17.25
N GLU A 811 4.81 -56.50 -17.54
CA GLU A 811 5.00 -57.05 -18.88
C GLU A 811 3.73 -56.91 -19.74
N GLU A 812 4.00 -56.86 -21.04
CA GLU A 812 3.12 -56.68 -22.18
C GLU A 812 2.13 -57.83 -22.48
N THR A 813 1.00 -57.43 -23.10
CA THR A 813 0.20 -58.12 -24.16
C THR A 813 -0.79 -59.25 -23.79
N PRO A 814 -1.76 -59.61 -24.68
CA PRO A 814 -2.63 -58.78 -25.53
C PRO A 814 -4.11 -59.25 -25.63
N ALA A 815 -4.95 -58.36 -26.17
CA ALA A 815 -6.06 -58.56 -27.13
C ALA A 815 -7.25 -59.54 -26.91
N SER A 816 -8.38 -59.07 -27.47
CA SER A 816 -9.62 -59.75 -27.90
C SER A 816 -10.73 -59.83 -26.85
N GLY A 817 -12.00 -59.53 -27.13
CA GLY A 817 -12.65 -59.03 -28.35
C GLY A 817 -14.16 -58.92 -28.12
N ASN A 818 -14.76 -57.86 -28.67
CA ASN A 818 -16.04 -57.77 -29.39
C ASN A 818 -16.52 -56.32 -29.44
#